data_AF-A0A5K3FBE1-F1
#
_entry.id   AF-A0A5K3FBE1-F1
#
_cell.length_a   1.000
_cell.length_b   1.000
_cell.length_c   1.000
_cell.angle_alpha   90.00
_cell.angle_beta   90.00
_cell.angle_gamma   90.00
#
_symmetry.space_group_name_H-M   'P 1'
#
loop_
_entity.id
_entity.type
_entity.pdbx_description
1 polymer ?
#
loop_
_entity_poly.entity_id
_entity_poly.type
_entity_poly.pdbx_seq_one_letter_code
_entity_poly.pdbx_strand_id
1 'polypeptide(L)'
;MVESMPYHLLCFLLRWVASSGHEVAAFARRSVLGAVTAIVKRAAAAQAESHVAGLSLGGSAHARGPPTLTWPPFSNPGPPNCLVTFFLDELSHLLAPVSASYQQESSRLSFGLAILSAFLDEMNDSDQDAASLNLSLESHVYLQARFQAFELLQIFQILLRLVESLIRVHDWPTPNLNNDETTYHLVHCFEVITSWNFLPEHIVDFTCLRPTMRRTRNFRPCDRWECVFGVRGISLTLSLLLKLHSHLRSVPTFSCRILTSVVALTSLTGPLVSGHTNSPLAEHVSICMSGLARSLTPLAADPLSGVTALLVSQTEPRADDLNLYAEGVVPYSRLAEVEAAFPVFPSTGFHSYELPLLAEMGVNLLRRLVDVCTVLEGFAVGMGWPTTGGEDVLSRLFFYLSAMDAFLGLVKNILLKCLLLEAGVGGTDGDVDVEDQVTAAHEASERLFAYLSDISNVVPRFASSDSAISFTTGPTAVRDQMMEVLKRACVKVRANFQRHQRELIKAYFSSHLAAPIGFRKDSTNGGSGGATNEEFDLDIDDDDQMAYEDSLFTIGQFSSSAEGNAMASVVELLVGLLEERVVLLANSPAPDNCNVTLLEDVHWLLLFVGHVLVTGPSKLGASKGAQPAWDSDFSIPSAVWSTGPETFTSEEFERCHQYLVKATENTPFTGPQSVPSLLRLFGVLFRLLSLQVSSRIGSAQLTEDSLWVFVRLTLTYFSSNNPNGHLEDCEVESTNEQLSLLRALLRPPTSNHYSAPGFSCAENVTSALILAARLAMSTWLGEPKITAMASCLLAVIARHSLVSASLSKENANPTRSWIELCGLVCGPNATVDTWPSLLPETLTELVDTCARGCWCLRASTCSDVGVHNGNNVVNLFYQVR
;
A
#
# COMPACT_ATOMS: atom_id res chain seq x y z
N MET A 1 23.12 -48.57 18.76
CA MET A 1 23.26 -47.44 19.69
C MET A 1 24.62 -47.55 20.35
N VAL A 2 25.50 -46.56 20.20
CA VAL A 2 26.73 -46.52 21.00
C VAL A 2 26.43 -45.67 22.22
N GLU A 3 26.48 -46.30 23.39
CA GLU A 3 26.36 -45.73 24.74
C GLU A 3 27.45 -44.67 24.99
N SER A 4 27.33 -43.50 24.36
CA SER A 4 28.28 -42.41 24.51
C SER A 4 28.00 -41.58 25.78
N MET A 5 29.02 -40.90 26.33
CA MET A 5 28.84 -39.97 27.47
C MET A 5 27.77 -38.89 27.20
N PRO A 6 27.69 -38.25 26.01
CA PRO A 6 26.63 -37.31 25.68
C PRO A 6 25.22 -37.93 25.71
N TYR A 7 25.07 -39.20 25.32
CA TYR A 7 23.79 -39.92 25.39
C TYR A 7 23.29 -40.04 26.84
N HIS A 8 24.16 -40.46 27.77
CA HIS A 8 23.81 -40.59 29.18
C HIS A 8 23.47 -39.24 29.82
N LEU A 9 24.23 -38.20 29.48
CA LEU A 9 23.97 -36.85 29.96
C LEU A 9 22.61 -36.33 29.46
N LEU A 10 22.31 -36.52 28.17
CA LEU A 10 21.02 -36.16 27.58
C LEU A 10 19.86 -36.86 28.30
N CYS A 11 19.95 -38.19 28.48
CA CYS A 11 18.91 -38.95 29.19
C CYS A 11 18.77 -38.52 30.65
N PHE A 12 19.87 -38.21 31.34
CA PHE A 12 19.84 -37.73 32.71
C PHE A 12 19.10 -36.39 32.81
N LEU A 13 19.46 -35.41 31.97
CA LEU A 13 18.85 -34.08 31.99
C LEU A 13 17.37 -34.13 31.62
N LEU A 14 16.99 -34.90 30.60
CA LEU A 14 15.58 -35.07 30.22
C LEU A 14 14.75 -35.71 31.36
N ARG A 15 15.26 -36.77 32.00
CA ARG A 15 14.61 -37.39 33.16
C ARG A 15 14.53 -36.44 34.35
N TRP A 16 15.58 -35.66 34.59
CA TRP A 16 15.60 -34.69 35.67
C TRP A 16 14.51 -33.64 35.47
N VAL A 17 14.41 -33.02 34.28
CA VAL A 17 13.37 -32.02 34.00
C VAL A 17 11.97 -32.65 34.10
N ALA A 18 11.77 -33.85 33.55
CA ALA A 18 10.48 -34.55 33.64
C ALA A 18 10.07 -34.86 35.10
N SER A 19 11.03 -35.25 35.94
CA SER A 19 10.78 -35.59 37.36
C SER A 19 10.63 -34.38 38.28
N SER A 20 11.24 -33.24 37.92
CA SER A 20 11.29 -32.05 38.78
C SER A 20 10.01 -31.20 38.70
N GLY A 21 9.12 -31.47 37.73
CA GLY A 21 7.78 -30.89 37.63
C GLY A 21 7.69 -29.39 37.93
N HIS A 22 6.68 -28.99 38.72
CA HIS A 22 6.49 -27.61 39.22
C HIS A 22 7.37 -27.23 40.41
N GLU A 23 8.22 -28.13 40.93
CA GLU A 23 9.03 -27.88 42.13
C GLU A 23 10.21 -26.92 41.88
N VAL A 24 10.58 -26.73 40.61
CA VAL A 24 11.67 -25.86 40.16
C VAL A 24 11.09 -24.67 39.38
N ALA A 25 11.67 -23.47 39.56
CA ALA A 25 11.23 -22.28 38.84
C ALA A 25 11.32 -22.46 37.30
N ALA A 26 10.34 -21.92 36.56
CA ALA A 26 10.24 -22.06 35.11
C ALA A 26 11.51 -21.63 34.36
N PHE A 27 12.17 -20.57 34.82
CA PHE A 27 13.46 -20.10 34.28
C PHE A 27 14.56 -21.17 34.36
N ALA A 28 14.71 -21.83 35.51
CA ALA A 28 15.72 -22.88 35.69
C ALA A 28 15.42 -24.11 34.83
N ARG A 29 14.14 -24.47 34.64
CA ARG A 29 13.74 -25.52 33.68
C ARG A 29 14.14 -25.15 32.26
N ARG A 30 13.88 -23.92 31.83
CA ARG A 30 14.28 -23.42 30.50
C ARG A 30 15.79 -23.46 30.30
N SER A 31 16.58 -23.06 31.30
CA SER A 31 18.05 -23.13 31.21
C SER A 31 18.57 -24.56 31.06
N VAL A 32 17.99 -25.54 31.76
CA VAL A 32 18.37 -26.96 31.63
C VAL A 32 17.94 -27.53 30.27
N LEU A 33 16.77 -27.14 29.77
CA LEU A 33 16.34 -27.49 28.41
C LEU A 33 17.26 -26.89 27.35
N GLY A 34 17.75 -25.66 27.53
CA GLY A 34 18.79 -25.08 26.68
C GLY A 34 20.10 -25.89 26.67
N ALA A 35 20.50 -26.43 27.82
CA ALA A 35 21.67 -27.32 27.88
C ALA A 35 21.44 -28.65 27.12
N VAL A 36 20.22 -29.21 27.22
CA VAL A 36 19.81 -30.40 26.45
C VAL A 36 19.92 -30.15 24.95
N THR A 37 19.40 -29.02 24.47
CA THR A 37 19.34 -28.69 23.04
C THR A 37 20.72 -28.34 22.50
N ALA A 38 21.57 -27.67 23.27
CA ALA A 38 22.97 -27.41 22.94
C ALA A 38 23.79 -28.70 22.75
N ILE A 39 23.54 -29.75 23.56
CA ILE A 39 24.21 -31.06 23.38
C ILE A 39 23.83 -31.67 22.02
N VAL A 40 22.56 -31.60 21.64
CA VAL A 40 22.05 -32.13 20.36
C VAL A 40 22.65 -31.35 19.18
N LYS A 41 22.66 -30.02 19.25
CA LYS A 41 23.27 -29.15 18.22
C LYS A 41 24.77 -29.41 18.07
N ARG A 42 25.51 -29.58 19.17
CA ARG A 42 26.95 -29.93 19.12
C ARG A 42 27.21 -31.30 18.50
N ALA A 43 26.33 -32.28 18.76
CA ALA A 43 26.44 -33.59 18.12
C ALA A 43 26.20 -33.50 16.60
N ALA A 44 25.25 -32.67 16.17
CA ALA A 44 25.02 -32.38 14.75
C ALA A 44 26.21 -31.63 14.12
N ALA A 45 26.78 -30.64 14.82
CA ALA A 45 27.96 -29.88 14.38
C ALA A 45 29.18 -30.79 14.16
N ALA A 46 29.49 -31.68 15.12
CA ALA A 46 30.61 -32.62 14.99
C ALA A 46 30.46 -33.56 13.79
N GLN A 47 29.22 -33.93 13.45
CA GLN A 47 28.95 -34.71 12.25
C GLN A 47 29.16 -33.91 10.96
N ALA A 48 28.73 -32.64 10.94
CA ALA A 48 28.93 -31.75 9.82
C ALA A 48 30.42 -31.59 9.50
N GLU A 49 31.27 -31.37 10.51
CA GLU A 49 32.73 -31.28 10.36
C GLU A 49 33.33 -32.57 9.78
N SER A 50 32.93 -33.73 10.32
CA SER A 50 33.40 -35.02 9.82
C SER A 50 33.01 -35.25 8.36
N HIS A 51 31.82 -34.82 7.95
CA HIS A 51 31.33 -34.99 6.58
C HIS A 51 32.06 -34.05 5.60
N VAL A 52 32.21 -32.78 5.96
CA VAL A 52 32.95 -31.79 5.14
C VAL A 52 34.42 -32.18 5.01
N ALA A 53 35.07 -32.60 6.09
CA ALA A 53 36.45 -33.09 6.06
C ALA A 53 36.61 -34.34 5.15
N GLY A 54 35.61 -35.22 5.11
CA GLY A 54 35.58 -36.39 4.21
C GLY A 54 35.50 -36.02 2.73
N LEU A 55 34.78 -34.95 2.39
CA LEU A 55 34.68 -34.44 1.01
C LEU A 55 36.02 -33.84 0.52
N SER A 56 36.79 -33.21 1.42
CA SER A 56 38.11 -32.65 1.10
C SER A 56 39.17 -33.73 0.79
N LEU A 57 39.01 -34.96 1.29
CA LEU A 57 39.95 -36.07 1.11
C LEU A 57 39.69 -36.92 -0.14
N GLY A 58 38.50 -36.83 -0.74
CA GLY A 58 38.09 -37.64 -1.91
C GLY A 58 38.30 -36.98 -3.28
N GLY A 59 38.71 -35.72 -3.34
CA GLY A 59 38.91 -34.97 -4.59
C GLY A 59 40.33 -35.07 -5.14
N SER A 60 40.49 -35.47 -6.40
CA SER A 60 41.76 -35.42 -7.14
C SER A 60 42.38 -34.01 -7.08
N ALA A 61 43.68 -33.93 -6.79
CA ALA A 61 44.45 -32.72 -6.52
C ALA A 61 44.59 -31.70 -7.68
N HIS A 62 43.73 -31.72 -8.70
CA HIS A 62 43.82 -30.86 -9.90
C HIS A 62 42.63 -29.93 -10.15
N ALA A 63 41.67 -29.82 -9.24
CA ALA A 63 40.59 -28.84 -9.32
C ALA A 63 40.70 -27.77 -8.23
N ARG A 64 41.77 -26.95 -8.25
CA ARG A 64 41.87 -25.72 -7.44
C ARG A 64 41.25 -24.53 -8.20
N GLY A 65 39.92 -24.52 -8.31
CA GLY A 65 39.18 -23.26 -8.45
C GLY A 65 38.74 -22.77 -7.06
N PRO A 66 38.45 -21.47 -6.85
CA PRO A 66 37.83 -21.03 -5.61
C PRO A 66 36.52 -21.82 -5.42
N PRO A 67 36.24 -22.39 -4.24
CA PRO A 67 34.98 -23.08 -4.02
C PRO A 67 33.88 -22.03 -4.09
N THR A 68 33.16 -21.98 -5.21
CA THR A 68 31.85 -21.34 -5.24
C THR A 68 30.96 -22.16 -4.31
N LEU A 69 30.66 -21.62 -3.13
CA LEU A 69 29.61 -22.12 -2.23
C LEU A 69 28.24 -21.85 -2.87
N THR A 70 28.02 -22.44 -4.04
CA THR A 70 26.75 -22.45 -4.76
C THR A 70 25.94 -23.61 -4.23
N TRP A 71 24.76 -23.32 -3.68
CA TRP A 71 23.69 -24.30 -3.53
C TRP A 71 23.36 -24.89 -4.91
N PRO A 72 23.24 -26.22 -5.13
CA PRO A 72 23.24 -27.34 -4.17
C PRO A 72 24.28 -28.45 -4.48
N PRO A 73 25.22 -28.82 -3.58
CA PRO A 73 26.04 -30.02 -3.78
C PRO A 73 25.67 -31.20 -2.85
N PHE A 74 24.62 -31.13 -2.02
CA PHE A 74 24.31 -32.19 -1.05
C PHE A 74 23.04 -32.98 -1.41
N SER A 75 23.03 -33.63 -2.57
CA SER A 75 21.94 -34.51 -3.00
C SER A 75 21.77 -35.75 -2.10
N ASN A 76 22.80 -36.12 -1.32
CA ASN A 76 22.72 -37.19 -0.32
C ASN A 76 23.58 -36.83 0.92
N PRO A 77 23.01 -36.21 1.97
CA PRO A 77 23.76 -35.76 3.14
C PRO A 77 24.14 -36.89 4.11
N GLY A 78 23.96 -38.16 3.74
CA GLY A 78 24.18 -39.29 4.66
C GLY A 78 23.16 -39.36 5.81
N PRO A 79 23.26 -40.36 6.70
CA PRO A 79 22.34 -40.50 7.83
C PRO A 79 22.57 -39.40 8.88
N PRO A 80 21.55 -38.96 9.63
CA PRO A 80 21.71 -38.02 10.75
C PRO A 80 22.57 -38.63 11.88
N ASN A 81 23.08 -37.78 12.77
CA ASN A 81 23.78 -38.22 13.97
C ASN A 81 22.81 -39.05 14.80
N CYS A 82 23.25 -40.21 15.29
CA CYS A 82 22.44 -41.10 16.10
C CYS A 82 21.80 -40.43 17.33
N LEU A 83 22.43 -39.40 17.91
CA LEU A 83 21.86 -38.59 18.99
C LEU A 83 20.72 -37.69 18.52
N VAL A 84 20.83 -37.11 17.32
CA VAL A 84 19.77 -36.30 16.72
C VAL A 84 18.58 -37.18 16.35
N THR A 85 18.82 -38.37 15.78
CA THR A 85 17.75 -39.35 15.51
C THR A 85 17.03 -39.76 16.78
N PHE A 86 17.78 -40.16 17.82
CA PHE A 86 17.21 -40.54 19.10
C PHE A 86 16.37 -39.40 19.71
N PHE A 87 16.89 -38.17 19.65
CA PHE A 87 16.18 -37.00 20.17
C PHE A 87 14.87 -36.71 19.41
N LEU A 88 14.88 -36.80 18.08
CA LEU A 88 13.69 -36.61 17.25
C LEU A 88 12.66 -37.74 17.43
N ASP A 89 13.11 -38.98 17.62
CA ASP A 89 12.23 -40.11 17.93
C ASP A 89 11.53 -39.91 19.28
N GLU A 90 12.28 -39.47 20.31
CA GLU A 90 11.71 -39.16 21.63
C GLU A 90 10.70 -38.00 21.54
N LEU A 91 11.03 -36.93 20.81
CA LEU A 91 10.08 -35.84 20.54
C LEU A 91 8.83 -36.32 19.81
N SER A 92 8.98 -37.21 18.82
CA SER A 92 7.84 -37.80 18.11
C SER A 92 6.93 -38.61 19.03
N HIS A 93 7.49 -39.29 20.05
CA HIS A 93 6.70 -39.99 21.08
C HIS A 93 6.00 -39.01 22.03
N LEU A 94 6.69 -37.96 22.48
CA LEU A 94 6.11 -36.93 23.35
C LEU A 94 5.03 -36.09 22.65
N LEU A 95 5.12 -35.91 21.33
CA LEU A 95 4.18 -35.13 20.53
C LEU A 95 3.23 -36.01 19.69
N ALA A 96 3.10 -37.29 20.05
CA ALA A 96 2.19 -38.21 19.38
C ALA A 96 0.72 -37.71 19.47
N PRO A 97 -0.10 -37.95 18.42
CA PRO A 97 -1.49 -37.47 18.33
C PRO A 97 -2.34 -37.80 19.56
N VAL A 98 -3.20 -36.86 19.95
CA VAL A 98 -4.12 -37.03 21.08
C VAL A 98 -5.24 -37.99 20.68
N SER A 99 -5.43 -39.05 21.47
CA SER A 99 -6.37 -40.14 21.14
C SER A 99 -7.73 -40.04 21.82
N ALA A 100 -7.85 -39.36 22.97
CA ALA A 100 -9.09 -39.33 23.76
C ALA A 100 -9.39 -38.00 24.46
N SER A 101 -8.46 -37.44 25.24
CA SER A 101 -8.67 -36.21 26.02
C SER A 101 -7.38 -35.40 26.10
N TYR A 102 -7.49 -34.08 25.89
CA TYR A 102 -6.39 -33.14 26.07
C TYR A 102 -5.89 -33.12 27.52
N GLN A 103 -6.80 -33.17 28.51
CA GLN A 103 -6.42 -33.09 29.92
C GLN A 103 -5.52 -34.23 30.39
N GLN A 104 -5.72 -35.44 29.85
CA GLN A 104 -4.89 -36.60 30.19
C GLN A 104 -3.48 -36.51 29.60
N GLU A 105 -3.37 -35.91 28.42
CA GLU A 105 -2.12 -35.84 27.65
C GLU A 105 -1.38 -34.50 27.81
N SER A 106 -1.99 -33.51 28.45
CA SER A 106 -1.47 -32.13 28.57
C SER A 106 -0.08 -32.08 29.19
N SER A 107 0.20 -32.87 30.23
CA SER A 107 1.53 -32.91 30.86
C SER A 107 2.62 -33.43 29.92
N ARG A 108 2.32 -34.48 29.14
CA ARG A 108 3.23 -35.04 28.12
C ARG A 108 3.48 -34.03 27.00
N LEU A 109 2.41 -33.42 26.49
CA LEU A 109 2.48 -32.43 25.40
C LEU A 109 3.21 -31.16 25.83
N SER A 110 2.92 -30.64 27.03
CA SER A 110 3.58 -29.48 27.61
C SER A 110 5.09 -29.69 27.69
N PHE A 111 5.52 -30.85 28.21
CA PHE A 111 6.94 -31.20 28.28
C PHE A 111 7.58 -31.33 26.89
N GLY A 112 6.93 -32.04 25.97
CA GLY A 112 7.42 -32.20 24.59
C GLY A 112 7.56 -30.88 23.84
N LEU A 113 6.57 -30.00 23.94
CA LEU A 113 6.56 -28.68 23.28
C LEU A 113 7.54 -27.71 23.92
N ALA A 114 7.76 -27.78 25.23
CA ALA A 114 8.78 -26.99 25.91
C ALA A 114 10.21 -27.38 25.46
N ILE A 115 10.48 -28.70 25.31
CA ILE A 115 11.76 -29.18 24.74
C ILE A 115 11.90 -28.69 23.30
N LEU A 116 10.85 -28.83 22.49
CA LEU A 116 10.89 -28.44 21.09
C LEU A 116 11.09 -26.93 20.92
N SER A 117 10.39 -26.12 21.71
CA SER A 117 10.56 -24.66 21.73
C SER A 117 12.00 -24.27 22.06
N ALA A 118 12.59 -24.86 23.10
CA ALA A 118 13.99 -24.62 23.44
C ALA A 118 14.96 -25.10 22.33
N PHE A 119 14.58 -26.16 21.61
CA PHE A 119 15.40 -26.72 20.53
C PHE A 119 15.38 -25.82 19.30
N LEU A 120 14.21 -25.33 18.92
CA LEU A 120 14.06 -24.39 17.81
C LEU A 120 14.76 -23.06 18.10
N ASP A 121 14.61 -22.51 19.31
CA ASP A 121 15.32 -21.30 19.75
C ASP A 121 16.85 -21.49 19.62
N GLU A 122 17.39 -22.59 20.14
CA GLU A 122 18.82 -22.90 20.09
C GLU A 122 19.33 -23.09 18.64
N MET A 123 18.52 -23.68 17.74
CA MET A 123 18.92 -23.87 16.34
C MET A 123 18.79 -22.59 15.49
N ASN A 124 18.00 -21.61 15.93
CA ASN A 124 17.73 -20.36 15.19
C ASN A 124 18.78 -19.24 15.44
N ASP A 125 19.58 -19.33 16.50
CA ASP A 125 20.61 -18.35 16.93
C ASP A 125 21.87 -18.27 16.01
N SER A 126 21.63 -18.18 14.71
CA SER A 126 22.63 -18.28 13.64
C SER A 126 23.71 -17.18 13.60
N ASP A 127 23.44 -15.98 14.12
CA ASP A 127 24.36 -14.83 14.00
C ASP A 127 25.58 -14.90 14.96
N GLN A 128 25.56 -15.76 15.99
CA GLN A 128 26.68 -15.94 16.94
C GLN A 128 27.33 -17.34 16.85
N ASP A 129 26.80 -18.24 16.02
CA ASP A 129 27.05 -19.68 16.13
C ASP A 129 28.33 -20.21 15.49
N ALA A 130 28.79 -19.65 14.37
CA ALA A 130 30.00 -20.15 13.71
C ALA A 130 31.24 -20.01 14.63
N ALA A 131 31.32 -18.89 15.38
CA ALA A 131 32.38 -18.63 16.33
C ALA A 131 32.17 -19.39 17.66
N SER A 132 30.93 -19.55 18.14
CA SER A 132 30.65 -20.25 19.41
C SER A 132 30.89 -21.76 19.33
N LEU A 133 30.65 -22.36 18.15
CA LEU A 133 30.84 -23.79 17.89
C LEU A 133 32.22 -24.14 17.31
N ASN A 134 33.07 -23.15 17.02
CA ASN A 134 34.36 -23.31 16.34
C ASN A 134 34.29 -24.05 14.99
N LEU A 135 33.17 -23.89 14.26
CA LEU A 135 32.94 -24.56 12.98
C LEU A 135 33.58 -23.80 11.82
N SER A 136 34.03 -24.52 10.78
CA SER A 136 34.30 -23.88 9.48
C SER A 136 33.00 -23.37 8.85
N LEU A 137 33.07 -22.33 8.00
CA LEU A 137 31.90 -21.80 7.28
C LEU A 137 31.17 -22.90 6.48
N GLU A 138 31.91 -23.77 5.83
CA GLU A 138 31.39 -24.93 5.07
C GLU A 138 30.61 -25.90 5.96
N SER A 139 31.13 -26.20 7.16
CA SER A 139 30.48 -27.11 8.12
C SER A 139 29.23 -26.48 8.73
N HIS A 140 29.26 -25.17 9.00
CA HIS A 140 28.12 -24.42 9.48
C HIS A 140 26.99 -24.36 8.45
N VAL A 141 27.31 -24.04 7.19
CA VAL A 141 26.35 -24.04 6.07
C VAL A 141 25.76 -25.44 5.87
N TYR A 142 26.57 -26.49 5.92
CA TYR A 142 26.09 -27.87 5.81
C TYR A 142 25.12 -28.24 6.94
N LEU A 143 25.45 -27.89 8.19
CA LEU A 143 24.60 -28.12 9.35
C LEU A 143 23.22 -27.48 9.17
N GLN A 144 23.20 -26.18 8.81
CA GLN A 144 21.96 -25.43 8.58
C GLN A 144 21.15 -25.99 7.41
N ALA A 145 21.82 -26.26 6.28
CA ALA A 145 21.20 -26.80 5.08
C ALA A 145 20.54 -28.16 5.31
N ARG A 146 21.21 -29.03 6.07
CA ARG A 146 20.66 -30.33 6.44
C ARG A 146 19.44 -30.15 7.34
N PHE A 147 19.62 -29.41 8.44
CA PHE A 147 18.56 -29.20 9.43
C PHE A 147 17.29 -28.64 8.79
N GLN A 148 17.41 -27.55 8.01
CA GLN A 148 16.25 -26.90 7.37
C GLN A 148 15.56 -27.79 6.31
N ALA A 149 16.26 -28.75 5.70
CA ALA A 149 15.73 -29.58 4.61
C ALA A 149 15.13 -30.91 5.08
N PHE A 150 15.52 -31.42 6.25
CA PHE A 150 15.11 -32.74 6.75
C PHE A 150 14.50 -32.67 8.15
N GLU A 151 15.32 -32.35 9.16
CA GLU A 151 14.91 -32.41 10.56
C GLU A 151 13.81 -31.37 10.87
N LEU A 152 13.92 -30.15 10.34
CA LEU A 152 12.91 -29.09 10.49
C LEU A 152 11.59 -29.46 9.79
N LEU A 153 11.65 -30.08 8.61
CA LEU A 153 10.46 -30.57 7.89
C LEU A 153 9.76 -31.68 8.68
N GLN A 154 10.52 -32.62 9.25
CA GLN A 154 9.97 -33.69 10.08
C GLN A 154 9.27 -33.13 11.33
N ILE A 155 9.90 -32.16 12.00
CA ILE A 155 9.33 -31.44 13.15
C ILE A 155 8.02 -30.78 12.75
N PHE A 156 8.00 -30.05 11.63
CA PHE A 156 6.80 -29.37 11.17
C PHE A 156 5.66 -30.34 10.90
N GLN A 157 5.94 -31.49 10.26
CA GLN A 157 4.93 -32.53 10.03
C GLN A 157 4.38 -33.13 11.33
N ILE A 158 5.22 -33.30 12.36
CA ILE A 158 4.77 -33.75 13.69
C ILE A 158 3.79 -32.72 14.28
N LEU A 159 4.12 -31.44 14.22
CA LEU A 159 3.26 -30.36 14.70
C LEU A 159 1.92 -30.30 13.96
N LEU A 160 1.91 -30.43 12.63
CA LEU A 160 0.67 -30.47 11.85
C LEU A 160 -0.23 -31.64 12.27
N ARG A 161 0.32 -32.85 12.45
CA ARG A 161 -0.46 -34.01 12.92
C ARG A 161 -0.98 -33.82 14.34
N LEU A 162 -0.19 -33.18 15.21
CA LEU A 162 -0.60 -32.85 16.56
C LEU A 162 -1.79 -31.88 16.55
N VAL A 163 -1.71 -30.78 15.80
CA VAL A 163 -2.80 -29.81 15.66
C VAL A 163 -4.06 -30.45 15.08
N GLU A 164 -3.91 -31.29 14.05
CA GLU A 164 -5.03 -32.02 13.46
C GLU A 164 -5.75 -32.90 14.50
N SER A 165 -5.00 -33.52 15.41
CA SER A 165 -5.59 -34.29 16.51
C SER A 165 -6.24 -33.40 17.56
N LEU A 166 -5.61 -32.29 17.95
CA LEU A 166 -6.08 -31.37 19.00
C LEU A 166 -7.41 -30.70 18.61
N ILE A 167 -7.54 -30.23 17.37
CA ILE A 167 -8.77 -29.58 16.87
C ILE A 167 -9.98 -30.53 16.89
N ARG A 168 -9.75 -31.86 16.84
CA ARG A 168 -10.84 -32.85 16.89
C ARG A 168 -11.31 -33.16 18.32
N VAL A 169 -10.56 -32.77 19.35
CA VAL A 169 -10.90 -33.09 20.74
C VAL A 169 -11.81 -32.02 21.32
N HIS A 170 -12.89 -32.44 21.99
CA HIS A 170 -13.89 -31.51 22.53
C HIS A 170 -13.46 -30.73 23.77
N ASP A 171 -12.41 -31.18 24.49
CA ASP A 171 -11.91 -30.55 25.71
C ASP A 171 -10.77 -29.54 25.48
N TRP A 172 -10.47 -29.23 24.20
CA TRP A 172 -9.51 -28.22 23.79
C TRP A 172 -10.14 -27.26 22.75
N PRO A 173 -9.97 -25.92 22.87
CA PRO A 173 -9.15 -25.20 23.85
C PRO A 173 -9.70 -25.25 25.27
N THR A 174 -8.81 -25.06 26.26
CA THR A 174 -9.22 -25.02 27.68
C THR A 174 -9.93 -23.70 28.02
N PRO A 175 -10.82 -23.69 29.03
CA PRO A 175 -11.51 -22.46 29.44
C PRO A 175 -10.57 -21.35 29.95
N ASN A 176 -9.37 -21.70 30.44
CA ASN A 176 -8.35 -20.75 30.89
C ASN A 176 -7.21 -20.64 29.86
N LEU A 177 -7.55 -20.41 28.59
CA LEU A 177 -6.61 -20.41 27.48
C LEU A 177 -5.42 -19.47 27.68
N ASN A 178 -5.62 -18.29 28.28
CA ASN A 178 -4.56 -17.30 28.54
C ASN A 178 -3.36 -17.84 29.34
N ASN A 179 -3.57 -18.86 30.19
CA ASN A 179 -2.54 -19.44 31.04
C ASN A 179 -2.08 -20.83 30.56
N ASP A 180 -2.50 -21.26 29.37
CA ASP A 180 -2.11 -22.58 28.84
C ASP A 180 -0.72 -22.54 28.21
N GLU A 181 0.30 -22.86 29.00
CA GLU A 181 1.70 -22.95 28.56
C GLU A 181 1.89 -23.91 27.36
N THR A 182 1.09 -24.98 27.29
CA THR A 182 1.15 -25.96 26.19
C THR A 182 0.77 -25.30 24.87
N THR A 183 -0.34 -24.56 24.87
CA THR A 183 -0.82 -23.84 23.69
C THR A 183 0.13 -22.71 23.30
N TYR A 184 0.70 -21.99 24.28
CA TYR A 184 1.75 -21.01 24.02
C TYR A 184 2.96 -21.62 23.29
N HIS A 185 3.52 -22.72 23.80
CA HIS A 185 4.66 -23.37 23.17
C HIS A 185 4.31 -23.94 21.78
N LEU A 186 3.10 -24.47 21.58
CA LEU A 186 2.63 -24.94 20.27
C LEU A 186 2.66 -23.80 19.24
N VAL A 187 2.05 -22.67 19.58
CA VAL A 187 1.95 -21.50 18.71
C VAL A 187 3.34 -20.89 18.44
N HIS A 188 4.18 -20.78 19.47
CA HIS A 188 5.58 -20.33 19.33
C HIS A 188 6.38 -21.22 18.37
N CYS A 189 6.22 -22.55 18.44
CA CYS A 189 6.91 -23.46 17.51
C CYS A 189 6.51 -23.19 16.04
N PHE A 190 5.23 -22.94 15.76
CA PHE A 190 4.78 -22.60 14.40
C PHE A 190 5.38 -21.29 13.92
N GLU A 191 5.37 -20.26 14.75
CA GLU A 191 5.93 -18.95 14.44
C GLU A 191 7.44 -19.02 14.18
N VAL A 192 8.20 -19.75 14.99
CA VAL A 192 9.66 -19.90 14.79
C VAL A 192 9.97 -20.65 13.50
N ILE A 193 9.23 -21.72 13.18
CA ILE A 193 9.46 -22.49 11.94
C ILE A 193 9.09 -21.66 10.70
N THR A 194 8.02 -20.88 10.76
CA THR A 194 7.55 -20.06 9.63
C THR A 194 8.33 -18.75 9.47
N SER A 195 8.96 -18.26 10.53
CA SER A 195 9.90 -17.12 10.48
C SER A 195 11.37 -17.55 10.30
N TRP A 196 11.61 -18.83 10.03
CA TRP A 196 12.94 -19.40 9.86
C TRP A 196 13.71 -18.71 8.73
N ASN A 197 14.94 -18.31 9.00
CA ASN A 197 15.78 -17.64 8.01
C ASN A 197 16.47 -18.69 7.11
N PHE A 198 15.81 -19.09 6.03
CA PHE A 198 16.34 -20.08 5.09
C PHE A 198 17.60 -19.57 4.38
N LEU A 199 18.56 -20.48 4.16
CA LEU A 199 19.78 -20.15 3.43
C LEU A 199 19.47 -19.64 2.00
N PRO A 200 20.12 -18.56 1.54
CA PRO A 200 19.99 -18.08 0.18
C PRO A 200 20.63 -19.04 -0.83
N GLU A 201 20.25 -18.91 -2.10
CA GLU A 201 20.79 -19.71 -3.22
C GLU A 201 22.30 -19.46 -3.45
N HIS A 202 22.75 -18.25 -3.15
CA HIS A 202 24.16 -17.85 -3.19
C HIS A 202 24.58 -17.35 -1.82
N ILE A 203 25.46 -18.09 -1.15
CA ILE A 203 25.94 -17.78 0.21
C ILE A 203 27.14 -16.83 0.16
N VAL A 204 27.94 -16.88 -0.92
CA VAL A 204 29.09 -15.99 -1.15
C VAL A 204 29.06 -15.47 -2.59
N ASP A 205 28.66 -14.21 -2.77
CA ASP A 205 28.90 -13.46 -4.01
C ASP A 205 30.25 -12.72 -3.87
N PHE A 206 31.30 -13.26 -4.49
CA PHE A 206 32.63 -12.63 -4.49
C PHE A 206 32.69 -11.29 -5.25
N THR A 207 31.59 -10.85 -5.86
CA THR A 207 31.47 -9.58 -6.59
C THR A 207 31.03 -8.40 -5.72
N CYS A 208 30.55 -8.64 -4.50
CA CYS A 208 29.98 -7.60 -3.63
C CYS A 208 30.77 -7.46 -2.32
N LEU A 209 31.79 -6.58 -2.29
CA LEU A 209 32.50 -6.14 -1.08
C LEU A 209 31.67 -5.19 -0.19
N ARG A 210 30.34 -5.20 -0.30
CA ARG A 210 29.44 -4.48 0.62
C ARG A 210 28.56 -5.49 1.34
N PRO A 211 28.41 -5.40 2.67
CA PRO A 211 27.35 -6.10 3.38
C PRO A 211 26.03 -5.66 2.72
N THR A 212 25.28 -6.60 2.16
CA THR A 212 23.91 -6.35 1.71
C THR A 212 23.11 -5.94 2.95
N MET A 213 22.94 -4.64 3.11
CA MET A 213 22.18 -4.02 4.19
C MET A 213 20.71 -4.40 3.98
N ARG A 214 20.08 -4.92 5.05
CA ARG A 214 18.73 -5.51 5.14
C ARG A 214 18.60 -6.92 4.53
N ARG A 215 18.92 -7.95 5.34
CA ARG A 215 18.41 -9.31 5.13
C ARG A 215 16.89 -9.28 5.27
N THR A 216 16.13 -9.24 4.18
CA THR A 216 14.72 -9.60 4.23
C THR A 216 14.66 -11.09 4.62
N ARG A 217 14.00 -11.42 5.73
CA ARG A 217 13.78 -12.83 6.11
C ARG A 217 12.86 -13.44 5.07
N ASN A 218 13.42 -14.24 4.18
CA ASN A 218 12.66 -14.84 3.09
C ASN A 218 12.26 -16.25 3.48
N PHE A 219 10.95 -16.49 3.68
CA PHE A 219 10.43 -17.84 3.86
C PHE A 219 10.59 -18.61 2.53
N ARG A 220 11.69 -19.38 2.43
CA ARG A 220 12.17 -20.01 1.20
C ARG A 220 12.54 -21.49 1.40
N PRO A 221 11.58 -22.36 1.76
CA PRO A 221 11.82 -23.79 1.88
C PRO A 221 12.22 -24.42 0.53
N CYS A 222 13.02 -25.49 0.60
CA CYS A 222 13.49 -26.22 -0.57
C CYS A 222 12.45 -27.22 -1.11
N ASP A 223 12.73 -27.84 -2.26
CA ASP A 223 11.80 -28.76 -2.95
C ASP A 223 11.30 -29.93 -2.10
N ARG A 224 12.05 -30.34 -1.06
CA ARG A 224 11.62 -31.41 -0.14
C ARG A 224 10.35 -31.07 0.63
N TRP A 225 10.07 -29.78 0.81
CA TRP A 225 8.87 -29.29 1.48
C TRP A 225 7.62 -29.32 0.58
N GLU A 226 7.71 -29.82 -0.66
CA GLU A 226 6.58 -29.92 -1.60
C GLU A 226 5.37 -30.66 -1.00
N CYS A 227 5.59 -31.65 -0.14
CA CYS A 227 4.52 -32.39 0.54
C CYS A 227 3.65 -31.54 1.47
N VAL A 228 4.14 -30.37 1.90
CA VAL A 228 3.46 -29.48 2.86
C VAL A 228 3.13 -28.12 2.24
N PHE A 229 4.07 -27.53 1.49
CA PHE A 229 3.93 -26.21 0.88
C PHE A 229 3.87 -26.23 -0.65
N GLY A 230 3.97 -27.41 -1.27
CA GLY A 230 3.73 -27.54 -2.70
C GLY A 230 2.25 -27.36 -3.04
N VAL A 231 1.97 -27.29 -4.34
CA VAL A 231 0.62 -27.09 -4.92
C VAL A 231 -0.42 -28.12 -4.45
N ARG A 232 0.01 -29.29 -3.96
CA ARG A 232 -0.86 -30.33 -3.37
C ARG A 232 -0.99 -30.25 -1.84
N GLY A 233 0.02 -29.74 -1.15
CA GLY A 233 0.05 -29.67 0.32
C GLY A 233 -0.52 -28.37 0.88
N ILE A 234 -0.35 -27.25 0.16
CA ILE A 234 -0.61 -25.91 0.71
C ILE A 234 -2.06 -25.72 1.15
N SER A 235 -3.05 -26.27 0.43
CA SER A 235 -4.46 -26.15 0.80
C SER A 235 -4.77 -26.79 2.17
N LEU A 236 -4.19 -27.96 2.45
CA LEU A 236 -4.36 -28.66 3.71
C LEU A 236 -3.65 -27.93 4.86
N THR A 237 -2.40 -27.50 4.62
CA THR A 237 -1.60 -26.78 5.62
C THR A 237 -2.24 -25.45 5.99
N LEU A 238 -2.63 -24.65 4.98
CA LEU A 238 -3.30 -23.36 5.18
C LEU A 238 -4.65 -23.53 5.88
N SER A 239 -5.47 -24.50 5.44
CA SER A 239 -6.74 -24.81 6.09
C SER A 239 -6.56 -25.17 7.58
N LEU A 240 -5.56 -25.99 7.89
CA LEU A 240 -5.31 -26.41 9.27
C LEU A 240 -4.88 -25.22 10.16
N LEU A 241 -4.02 -24.34 9.67
CA LEU A 241 -3.61 -23.13 10.40
C LEU A 241 -4.76 -22.14 10.58
N LEU A 242 -5.63 -21.97 9.58
CA LEU A 242 -6.82 -21.13 9.71
C LEU A 242 -7.85 -21.72 10.70
N LYS A 243 -8.00 -23.06 10.74
CA LYS A 243 -8.78 -23.75 11.78
C LYS A 243 -8.16 -23.54 13.16
N LEU A 244 -6.84 -23.64 13.27
CA LEU A 244 -6.14 -23.38 14.53
C LEU A 244 -6.36 -21.93 15.00
N HIS A 245 -6.20 -20.96 14.10
CA HIS A 245 -6.47 -19.56 14.37
C HIS A 245 -7.91 -19.33 14.86
N SER A 246 -8.92 -19.91 14.20
CA SER A 246 -10.33 -19.73 14.61
C SER A 246 -10.64 -20.30 16.01
N HIS A 247 -9.96 -21.37 16.43
CA HIS A 247 -10.09 -21.92 17.79
C HIS A 247 -9.38 -21.06 18.85
N LEU A 248 -8.28 -20.39 18.48
CA LEU A 248 -7.49 -19.55 19.39
C LEU A 248 -7.84 -18.06 19.34
N ARG A 249 -8.85 -17.69 18.54
CA ARG A 249 -9.23 -16.31 18.23
C ARG A 249 -9.65 -15.46 19.43
N SER A 250 -10.06 -16.11 20.53
CA SER A 250 -10.42 -15.42 21.77
C SER A 250 -9.22 -14.80 22.51
N VAL A 251 -7.99 -15.20 22.16
CA VAL A 251 -6.76 -14.74 22.80
C VAL A 251 -5.86 -14.07 21.76
N PRO A 252 -5.79 -12.72 21.72
CA PRO A 252 -5.05 -11.98 20.69
C PRO A 252 -3.59 -12.41 20.57
N THR A 253 -2.90 -12.68 21.69
CA THR A 253 -1.49 -13.07 21.69
C THR A 253 -1.21 -14.37 20.95
N PHE A 254 -2.12 -15.34 21.01
CA PHE A 254 -1.98 -16.62 20.29
C PHE A 254 -2.45 -16.49 18.85
N SER A 255 -3.57 -15.79 18.68
CA SER A 255 -4.19 -15.51 17.39
C SER A 255 -3.22 -14.80 16.43
N CYS A 256 -2.56 -13.73 16.89
CA CYS A 256 -1.56 -12.99 16.11
C CYS A 256 -0.41 -13.87 15.65
N ARG A 257 0.19 -14.68 16.54
CA ARG A 257 1.34 -15.54 16.20
C ARG A 257 1.01 -16.61 15.16
N ILE A 258 -0.20 -17.19 15.22
CA ILE A 258 -0.67 -18.09 14.17
C ILE A 258 -0.95 -17.33 12.87
N LEU A 259 -1.54 -16.14 12.93
CA LEU A 259 -1.71 -15.30 11.75
C LEU A 259 -0.36 -14.93 11.11
N THR A 260 0.66 -14.59 11.88
CA THR A 260 2.05 -14.40 11.39
C THR A 260 2.56 -15.64 10.66
N SER A 261 2.25 -16.84 11.18
CA SER A 261 2.58 -18.09 10.49
C SER A 261 1.86 -18.23 9.15
N VAL A 262 0.61 -17.78 9.05
CA VAL A 262 -0.15 -17.74 7.79
C VAL A 262 0.39 -16.67 6.83
N VAL A 263 0.78 -15.50 7.33
CA VAL A 263 1.47 -14.43 6.56
C VAL A 263 2.73 -14.97 5.90
N ALA A 264 3.54 -15.73 6.63
CA ALA A 264 4.73 -16.36 6.08
C ALA A 264 4.41 -17.29 4.90
N LEU A 265 3.30 -18.05 4.95
CA LEU A 265 2.88 -18.92 3.85
C LEU A 265 2.48 -18.15 2.59
N THR A 266 1.87 -16.97 2.73
CA THR A 266 1.53 -16.12 1.57
C THR A 266 2.76 -15.43 0.98
N SER A 267 3.83 -15.28 1.77
CA SER A 267 5.12 -14.72 1.34
C SER A 267 6.08 -15.73 0.68
N LEU A 268 5.65 -16.98 0.47
CA LEU A 268 6.51 -18.08 0.01
C LEU A 268 7.31 -17.72 -1.24
N THR A 269 8.62 -17.93 -1.18
CA THR A 269 9.54 -17.71 -2.32
C THR A 269 10.38 -18.95 -2.60
N GLY A 270 11.07 -18.96 -3.76
CA GLY A 270 12.06 -19.98 -4.09
C GLY A 270 11.53 -21.17 -4.90
N PRO A 271 12.23 -22.32 -4.84
CA PRO A 271 12.18 -23.33 -5.89
C PRO A 271 10.83 -24.07 -5.96
N LEU A 272 10.08 -24.13 -4.85
CA LEU A 272 8.70 -24.63 -4.80
C LEU A 272 7.73 -23.84 -5.69
N VAL A 273 8.05 -22.57 -5.93
CA VAL A 273 7.19 -21.61 -6.60
C VAL A 273 7.78 -21.17 -7.94
N SER A 274 9.10 -21.21 -8.11
CA SER A 274 9.84 -20.74 -9.30
C SER A 274 10.13 -21.82 -10.36
N GLY A 275 9.40 -22.95 -10.36
CA GLY A 275 9.65 -24.06 -11.29
C GLY A 275 9.53 -23.68 -12.79
N HIS A 276 10.42 -24.24 -13.62
CA HIS A 276 10.61 -23.84 -15.03
C HIS A 276 9.55 -24.36 -16.03
N THR A 277 8.52 -25.08 -15.58
CA THR A 277 7.51 -25.68 -16.47
C THR A 277 6.10 -25.51 -15.88
N ASN A 278 5.22 -24.80 -16.60
CA ASN A 278 3.79 -24.57 -16.31
C ASN A 278 3.48 -23.94 -14.94
N SER A 279 3.62 -22.61 -14.84
CA SER A 279 3.25 -21.68 -13.73
C SER A 279 2.79 -22.30 -12.39
N PRO A 280 3.64 -23.04 -11.64
CA PRO A 280 3.28 -23.57 -10.32
C PRO A 280 2.96 -22.44 -9.34
N LEU A 281 3.59 -21.26 -9.52
CA LEU A 281 3.29 -20.03 -8.80
C LEU A 281 1.83 -19.58 -8.96
N ALA A 282 1.31 -19.50 -10.19
CA ALA A 282 -0.06 -19.02 -10.40
C ALA A 282 -1.10 -19.96 -9.75
N GLU A 283 -0.85 -21.28 -9.79
CA GLU A 283 -1.71 -22.25 -9.12
C GLU A 283 -1.63 -22.12 -7.60
N HIS A 284 -0.42 -22.03 -7.04
CA HIS A 284 -0.20 -21.86 -5.60
C HIS A 284 -0.88 -20.60 -5.06
N VAL A 285 -0.68 -19.45 -5.72
CA VAL A 285 -1.28 -18.16 -5.35
C VAL A 285 -2.80 -18.23 -5.43
N SER A 286 -3.35 -18.84 -6.49
CA SER A 286 -4.80 -19.01 -6.64
C SER A 286 -5.43 -19.88 -5.55
N ILE A 287 -4.74 -20.94 -5.11
CA ILE A 287 -5.20 -21.75 -3.97
C ILE A 287 -5.22 -20.93 -2.68
N CYS A 288 -4.17 -20.13 -2.43
CA CYS A 288 -4.11 -19.27 -1.25
C CYS A 288 -5.21 -18.19 -1.26
N MET A 289 -5.37 -17.49 -2.38
CA MET A 289 -6.42 -16.48 -2.59
C MET A 289 -7.81 -17.06 -2.35
N SER A 290 -8.12 -18.21 -2.97
CA SER A 290 -9.41 -18.88 -2.81
C SER A 290 -9.64 -19.35 -1.37
N GLY A 291 -8.64 -19.99 -0.75
CA GLY A 291 -8.74 -20.49 0.62
C GLY A 291 -8.97 -19.40 1.65
N LEU A 292 -8.25 -18.28 1.53
CA LEU A 292 -8.41 -17.11 2.39
C LEU A 292 -9.77 -16.43 2.18
N ALA A 293 -10.15 -16.16 0.93
CA ALA A 293 -11.44 -15.56 0.62
C ALA A 293 -12.59 -16.38 1.22
N ARG A 294 -12.58 -17.70 1.09
CA ARG A 294 -13.64 -18.56 1.65
C ARG A 294 -13.64 -18.61 3.18
N SER A 295 -12.47 -18.59 3.80
CA SER A 295 -12.34 -18.74 5.25
C SER A 295 -12.62 -17.44 6.01
N LEU A 296 -12.30 -16.30 5.41
CA LEU A 296 -12.27 -14.99 6.06
C LEU A 296 -13.39 -14.04 5.59
N THR A 297 -14.12 -14.36 4.50
CA THR A 297 -15.22 -13.49 4.06
C THR A 297 -16.33 -13.46 5.12
N PRO A 298 -16.73 -12.27 5.61
CA PRO A 298 -17.78 -12.15 6.60
C PRO A 298 -19.12 -12.70 6.09
N LEU A 299 -19.73 -13.63 6.84
CA LEU A 299 -21.12 -14.06 6.62
C LEU A 299 -22.08 -12.92 7.02
N ALA A 300 -22.39 -12.04 6.08
CA ALA A 300 -23.53 -11.11 6.13
C ALA A 300 -23.52 -10.01 7.21
N ALA A 301 -22.89 -8.89 6.89
CA ALA A 301 -23.52 -7.56 6.93
C ALA A 301 -22.79 -6.72 5.88
N ASP A 302 -23.51 -6.07 4.96
CA ASP A 302 -22.90 -4.96 4.22
C ASP A 302 -22.37 -4.00 5.29
N PRO A 303 -21.05 -3.77 5.40
CA PRO A 303 -20.48 -2.94 6.46
C PRO A 303 -21.05 -1.53 6.45
N LEU A 304 -21.65 -1.10 5.33
CA LEU A 304 -22.32 0.19 5.15
C LEU A 304 -23.85 0.12 5.29
N SER A 305 -24.43 -1.06 5.58
CA SER A 305 -25.87 -1.25 5.81
C SER A 305 -26.30 -0.49 7.06
N GLY A 306 -26.99 0.65 6.86
CA GLY A 306 -27.47 1.54 7.93
C GLY A 306 -26.84 2.94 7.89
N VAL A 307 -25.75 3.11 7.17
CA VAL A 307 -25.04 4.39 6.97
C VAL A 307 -25.32 4.99 5.58
N THR A 308 -25.82 4.18 4.67
CA THR A 308 -25.96 4.39 3.22
C THR A 308 -27.04 5.38 2.76
N ALA A 309 -27.74 6.07 3.66
CA ALA A 309 -28.93 6.83 3.30
C ALA A 309 -28.69 8.11 2.46
N LEU A 310 -27.46 8.63 2.38
CA LEU A 310 -27.19 9.93 1.72
C LEU A 310 -26.18 9.92 0.56
N LEU A 311 -25.31 8.90 0.44
CA LEU A 311 -24.33 8.81 -0.66
C LEU A 311 -24.65 7.73 -1.72
N VAL A 312 -25.68 6.91 -1.49
CA VAL A 312 -26.13 5.86 -2.42
C VAL A 312 -27.46 6.25 -3.05
N SER A 313 -27.51 7.40 -3.72
CA SER A 313 -28.53 7.67 -4.74
C SER A 313 -28.04 7.24 -6.13
N GLN A 314 -27.44 6.06 -6.23
CA GLN A 314 -27.45 5.30 -7.48
C GLN A 314 -27.54 3.82 -7.12
N THR A 315 -28.71 3.25 -7.35
CA THR A 315 -28.92 1.80 -7.42
C THR A 315 -28.05 1.26 -8.56
N GLU A 316 -26.77 1.03 -8.31
CA GLU A 316 -26.06 0.04 -9.11
C GLU A 316 -26.76 -1.30 -8.85
N PRO A 317 -27.15 -2.07 -9.88
CA PRO A 317 -27.83 -3.34 -9.71
C PRO A 317 -27.01 -4.22 -8.76
N ARG A 318 -27.63 -4.76 -7.70
CA ARG A 318 -27.01 -5.75 -6.81
C ARG A 318 -26.21 -6.72 -7.67
N ALA A 319 -24.96 -6.98 -7.28
CA ALA A 319 -24.08 -7.89 -7.99
C ALA A 319 -24.87 -9.16 -8.34
N ASP A 320 -25.08 -9.41 -9.64
CA ASP A 320 -25.29 -10.78 -10.07
C ASP A 320 -24.02 -11.51 -9.64
N ASP A 321 -24.14 -12.48 -8.74
CA ASP A 321 -23.02 -13.32 -8.31
C ASP A 321 -22.22 -13.69 -9.56
N LEU A 322 -20.91 -13.41 -9.54
CA LEU A 322 -20.04 -13.56 -10.70
C LEU A 322 -19.92 -15.05 -11.05
N ASN A 323 -20.93 -15.62 -11.71
CA ASN A 323 -20.94 -17.02 -12.06
C ASN A 323 -20.19 -17.21 -13.38
N LEU A 324 -18.87 -17.33 -13.26
CA LEU A 324 -17.99 -17.58 -14.40
C LEU A 324 -18.29 -18.96 -15.04
N TYR A 325 -18.80 -19.93 -14.27
CA TYR A 325 -19.10 -21.28 -14.78
C TYR A 325 -20.44 -21.42 -15.51
N ALA A 326 -21.26 -20.35 -15.57
CA ALA A 326 -22.54 -20.35 -16.27
C ALA A 326 -22.42 -20.56 -17.80
N GLU A 327 -21.22 -20.45 -18.37
CA GLU A 327 -20.95 -20.63 -19.81
C GLU A 327 -20.75 -22.10 -20.25
N GLY A 328 -21.08 -23.08 -19.40
CA GLY A 328 -21.00 -24.51 -19.74
C GLY A 328 -19.61 -25.13 -19.61
N VAL A 329 -18.68 -24.44 -18.92
CA VAL A 329 -17.34 -24.94 -18.60
C VAL A 329 -17.41 -25.89 -17.40
N VAL A 330 -16.80 -27.08 -17.51
CA VAL A 330 -16.73 -28.04 -16.41
C VAL A 330 -15.85 -27.47 -15.28
N PRO A 331 -16.28 -27.55 -14.00
CA PRO A 331 -15.44 -27.07 -12.90
C PRO A 331 -14.10 -27.79 -12.85
N TYR A 332 -13.04 -27.05 -12.52
CA TYR A 332 -11.71 -27.63 -12.35
C TYR A 332 -11.74 -28.72 -11.27
N SER A 333 -11.16 -29.88 -11.54
CA SER A 333 -11.25 -31.05 -10.65
C SER A 333 -10.74 -30.78 -9.23
N ARG A 334 -9.77 -29.88 -9.06
CA ARG A 334 -9.24 -29.50 -7.75
C ARG A 334 -10.07 -28.44 -7.02
N LEU A 335 -11.04 -27.81 -7.68
CA LEU A 335 -11.93 -26.86 -7.01
C LEU A 335 -12.63 -27.57 -5.84
N ALA A 336 -13.19 -28.76 -6.05
CA ALA A 336 -13.84 -29.54 -5.00
C ALA A 336 -12.89 -29.88 -3.84
N GLU A 337 -11.61 -30.16 -4.11
CA GLU A 337 -10.60 -30.41 -3.08
C GLU A 337 -10.35 -29.16 -2.22
N VAL A 338 -10.20 -28.00 -2.87
CA VAL A 338 -10.01 -26.70 -2.21
C VAL A 338 -11.27 -26.34 -1.41
N GLU A 339 -12.46 -26.49 -1.99
CA GLU A 339 -13.72 -26.21 -1.31
C GLU A 339 -13.96 -27.11 -0.09
N ALA A 340 -13.60 -28.40 -0.18
CA ALA A 340 -13.67 -29.32 0.94
C ALA A 340 -12.63 -28.99 2.03
N ALA A 341 -11.45 -28.48 1.64
CA ALA A 341 -10.42 -28.09 2.59
C ALA A 341 -10.83 -26.83 3.39
N PHE A 342 -11.51 -25.87 2.77
CA PHE A 342 -11.86 -24.57 3.38
C PHE A 342 -13.38 -24.43 3.62
N PRO A 343 -13.93 -25.04 4.70
CA PRO A 343 -15.31 -24.78 5.09
C PRO A 343 -15.46 -23.33 5.57
N VAL A 344 -16.64 -22.75 5.36
CA VAL A 344 -16.95 -21.40 5.84
C VAL A 344 -16.97 -21.41 7.37
N PHE A 345 -16.12 -20.60 7.99
CA PHE A 345 -16.13 -20.43 9.44
C PHE A 345 -17.27 -19.47 9.82
N PRO A 346 -18.00 -19.73 10.93
CA PRO A 346 -18.95 -18.76 11.47
C PRO A 346 -18.18 -17.52 11.94
N SER A 347 -18.02 -16.53 11.06
CA SER A 347 -17.22 -15.33 11.33
C SER A 347 -18.02 -14.30 12.11
N THR A 348 -17.43 -13.73 13.15
CA THR A 348 -17.97 -12.58 13.92
C THR A 348 -17.51 -11.21 13.36
N GLY A 349 -17.02 -11.14 12.11
CA GLY A 349 -16.32 -9.97 11.55
C GLY A 349 -14.81 -10.00 11.87
N PHE A 350 -14.02 -9.05 11.37
CA PHE A 350 -12.57 -8.92 11.67
C PHE A 350 -12.35 -8.15 12.98
N HIS A 351 -11.40 -8.60 13.80
CA HIS A 351 -10.98 -7.85 14.99
C HIS A 351 -9.88 -6.84 14.64
N SER A 352 -9.81 -5.74 15.40
CA SER A 352 -8.80 -4.68 15.19
C SER A 352 -7.35 -5.20 15.18
N TYR A 353 -7.00 -6.07 16.14
CA TYR A 353 -5.65 -6.64 16.25
C TYR A 353 -5.24 -7.53 15.07
N GLU A 354 -6.21 -8.04 14.29
CA GLU A 354 -5.95 -8.89 13.13
C GLU A 354 -5.60 -8.08 11.89
N LEU A 355 -6.05 -6.81 11.81
CA LEU A 355 -6.02 -6.01 10.59
C LEU A 355 -4.62 -5.81 10.00
N PRO A 356 -3.56 -5.48 10.78
CA PRO A 356 -2.23 -5.31 10.20
C PRO A 356 -1.68 -6.59 9.55
N LEU A 357 -1.90 -7.75 10.18
CA LEU A 357 -1.46 -9.04 9.66
C LEU A 357 -2.30 -9.48 8.44
N LEU A 358 -3.61 -9.21 8.46
CA LEU A 358 -4.48 -9.44 7.31
C LEU A 358 -4.10 -8.54 6.12
N ALA A 359 -3.71 -7.29 6.37
CA ALA A 359 -3.19 -6.39 5.36
C ALA A 359 -1.86 -6.89 4.78
N GLU A 360 -0.92 -7.34 5.63
CA GLU A 360 0.34 -7.91 5.18
C GLU A 360 0.13 -9.17 4.31
N MET A 361 -0.79 -10.06 4.73
CA MET A 361 -1.22 -11.21 3.92
C MET A 361 -1.78 -10.78 2.56
N GLY A 362 -2.66 -9.78 2.59
CA GLY A 362 -3.29 -9.22 1.39
C GLY A 362 -2.23 -8.71 0.41
N VAL A 363 -1.32 -7.88 0.91
CA VAL A 363 -0.21 -7.31 0.12
C VAL A 363 0.69 -8.38 -0.47
N ASN A 364 1.05 -9.42 0.29
CA ASN A 364 1.88 -10.51 -0.22
C ASN A 364 1.27 -11.20 -1.45
N LEU A 365 -0.05 -11.39 -1.46
CA LEU A 365 -0.76 -11.99 -2.59
C LEU A 365 -1.04 -10.99 -3.72
N LEU A 366 -1.33 -9.72 -3.41
CA LEU A 366 -1.48 -8.65 -4.41
C LEU A 366 -0.21 -8.50 -5.26
N ARG A 367 0.99 -8.53 -4.63
CA ARG A 367 2.27 -8.49 -5.37
C ARG A 367 2.43 -9.67 -6.35
N ARG A 368 1.83 -10.82 -6.05
CA ARG A 368 1.88 -12.04 -6.89
C ARG A 368 0.77 -12.10 -7.93
N LEU A 369 -0.21 -11.20 -7.87
CA LEU A 369 -1.33 -11.14 -8.81
C LEU A 369 -0.85 -10.83 -10.23
N VAL A 370 0.25 -10.07 -10.38
CA VAL A 370 0.91 -9.80 -11.67
C VAL A 370 1.29 -11.11 -12.37
N ASP A 371 1.84 -12.09 -11.65
CA ASP A 371 2.23 -13.38 -12.20
C ASP A 371 1.00 -14.21 -12.63
N VAL A 372 -0.12 -14.09 -11.92
CA VAL A 372 -1.38 -14.76 -12.30
C VAL A 372 -1.97 -14.09 -13.56
N CYS A 373 -2.00 -12.77 -13.60
CA CYS A 373 -2.52 -11.99 -14.74
C CYS A 373 -1.71 -12.24 -16.01
N THR A 374 -0.37 -12.27 -15.94
CA THR A 374 0.48 -12.56 -17.10
C THR A 374 0.21 -13.94 -17.70
N VAL A 375 -0.06 -14.96 -16.87
CA VAL A 375 -0.48 -16.29 -17.34
C VAL A 375 -1.84 -16.20 -18.03
N LEU A 376 -2.83 -15.56 -17.39
CA LEU A 376 -4.19 -15.41 -17.95
C LEU A 376 -4.18 -14.66 -19.30
N GLU A 377 -3.44 -13.57 -19.38
CA GLU A 377 -3.31 -12.76 -20.61
C GLU A 377 -2.59 -13.52 -21.72
N GLY A 378 -1.52 -14.25 -21.38
CA GLY A 378 -0.81 -15.12 -22.33
C GLY A 378 -1.76 -16.11 -23.01
N PHE A 379 -2.59 -16.81 -22.23
CA PHE A 379 -3.59 -17.73 -22.78
C PHE A 379 -4.71 -17.01 -23.54
N ALA A 380 -5.18 -15.86 -23.08
CA ALA A 380 -6.19 -15.08 -23.77
C ALA A 380 -5.73 -14.53 -25.14
N VAL A 381 -4.42 -14.32 -25.34
CA VAL A 381 -3.80 -13.94 -26.63
C VAL A 381 -3.42 -15.18 -27.48
N GLY A 382 -3.56 -16.39 -26.94
CA GLY A 382 -3.41 -17.64 -27.69
C GLY A 382 -2.09 -18.37 -27.44
N MET A 383 -1.28 -17.93 -26.48
CA MET A 383 -0.04 -18.60 -26.07
C MET A 383 -0.34 -19.77 -25.13
N GLY A 384 0.43 -20.86 -25.23
CA GLY A 384 0.37 -21.96 -24.26
C GLY A 384 -0.77 -22.97 -24.41
N TRP A 385 -1.72 -22.76 -25.35
CA TRP A 385 -2.80 -23.72 -25.59
C TRP A 385 -2.27 -25.06 -26.12
N PRO A 386 -2.73 -26.20 -25.57
CA PRO A 386 -2.38 -27.52 -26.09
C PRO A 386 -3.06 -27.77 -27.45
N THR A 387 -2.46 -28.63 -28.26
CA THR A 387 -3.00 -29.01 -29.59
C THR A 387 -4.27 -29.85 -29.51
N THR A 388 -4.49 -30.55 -28.38
CA THR A 388 -5.71 -31.31 -28.06
C THR A 388 -6.01 -31.18 -26.55
N GLY A 389 -7.30 -31.23 -26.16
CA GLY A 389 -7.68 -31.28 -24.73
C GLY A 389 -7.56 -29.96 -23.96
N GLY A 390 -7.91 -28.83 -24.58
CA GLY A 390 -7.82 -27.50 -23.93
C GLY A 390 -8.82 -27.27 -22.78
N GLU A 391 -9.81 -28.15 -22.57
CA GLU A 391 -10.91 -27.92 -21.62
C GLU A 391 -10.41 -27.91 -20.16
N ASP A 392 -9.45 -28.77 -19.83
CA ASP A 392 -8.82 -28.82 -18.52
C ASP A 392 -7.99 -27.55 -18.23
N VAL A 393 -7.38 -26.98 -19.27
CA VAL A 393 -6.62 -25.73 -19.17
C VAL A 393 -7.58 -24.57 -18.94
N LEU A 394 -8.65 -24.47 -19.72
CA LEU A 394 -9.68 -23.43 -19.54
C LEU A 394 -10.29 -23.51 -18.13
N SER A 395 -10.64 -24.70 -17.67
CA SER A 395 -11.20 -24.93 -16.33
C SER A 395 -10.26 -24.42 -15.22
N ARG A 396 -8.95 -24.66 -15.36
CA ARG A 396 -7.92 -24.18 -14.44
C ARG A 396 -7.77 -22.66 -14.45
N LEU A 397 -7.79 -22.03 -15.62
CA LEU A 397 -7.72 -20.57 -15.75
C LEU A 397 -8.96 -19.89 -15.15
N PHE A 398 -10.15 -20.51 -15.28
CA PHE A 398 -11.37 -20.06 -14.63
C PHE A 398 -11.27 -20.13 -13.10
N PHE A 399 -10.62 -21.18 -12.57
CA PHE A 399 -10.32 -21.24 -11.13
C PHE A 399 -9.41 -20.08 -10.69
N TYR A 400 -8.38 -19.72 -11.46
CA TYR A 400 -7.51 -18.58 -11.13
C TYR A 400 -8.27 -17.26 -11.12
N LEU A 401 -9.13 -17.02 -12.14
CA LEU A 401 -9.97 -15.83 -12.21
C LEU A 401 -10.96 -15.75 -11.05
N SER A 402 -11.62 -16.87 -10.71
CA SER A 402 -12.56 -16.93 -9.59
C SER A 402 -11.86 -16.70 -8.24
N ALA A 403 -10.67 -17.27 -8.05
CA ALA A 403 -9.87 -17.06 -6.85
C ALA A 403 -9.45 -15.58 -6.70
N MET A 404 -9.03 -14.96 -7.80
CA MET A 404 -8.65 -13.55 -7.85
C MET A 404 -9.83 -12.65 -7.50
N ASP A 405 -11.00 -12.85 -8.12
CA ASP A 405 -12.21 -12.05 -7.87
C ASP A 405 -12.66 -12.13 -6.41
N ALA A 406 -12.73 -13.34 -5.86
CA ALA A 406 -13.11 -13.57 -4.47
C ALA A 406 -12.12 -12.92 -3.49
N PHE A 407 -10.82 -12.97 -3.80
CA PHE A 407 -9.78 -12.36 -2.98
C PHE A 407 -9.80 -10.83 -3.04
N LEU A 408 -10.03 -10.23 -4.20
CA LEU A 408 -10.21 -8.77 -4.32
C LEU A 408 -11.44 -8.30 -3.53
N GLY A 409 -12.50 -9.12 -3.50
CA GLY A 409 -13.65 -8.91 -2.61
C GLY A 409 -13.30 -8.97 -1.12
N LEU A 410 -12.44 -9.92 -0.71
CA LEU A 410 -11.93 -10.00 0.66
C LEU A 410 -11.12 -8.75 1.03
N VAL A 411 -10.18 -8.32 0.18
CA VAL A 411 -9.36 -7.12 0.40
C VAL A 411 -10.25 -5.88 0.57
N LYS A 412 -11.26 -5.71 -0.29
CA LYS A 412 -12.26 -4.66 -0.14
C LYS A 412 -12.94 -4.71 1.23
N ASN A 413 -13.37 -5.88 1.69
CA ASN A 413 -14.05 -6.02 2.98
C ASN A 413 -13.14 -5.71 4.18
N ILE A 414 -11.85 -6.04 4.10
CA ILE A 414 -10.85 -5.64 5.11
C ILE A 414 -10.72 -4.12 5.14
N LEU A 415 -10.56 -3.47 3.98
CA LEU A 415 -10.50 -2.01 3.87
C LEU A 415 -11.75 -1.33 4.42
N LEU A 416 -12.94 -1.81 4.07
CA LEU A 416 -14.19 -1.25 4.60
C LEU A 416 -14.25 -1.34 6.13
N LYS A 417 -13.71 -2.41 6.73
CA LYS A 417 -13.61 -2.53 8.18
C LYS A 417 -12.59 -1.54 8.77
N CYS A 418 -11.44 -1.34 8.14
CA CYS A 418 -10.46 -0.33 8.57
C CYS A 418 -11.09 1.07 8.57
N LEU A 419 -11.71 1.47 7.45
CA LEU A 419 -12.34 2.79 7.30
C LEU A 419 -13.48 3.03 8.30
N LEU A 420 -14.22 1.98 8.65
CA LEU A 420 -15.23 2.07 9.71
C LEU A 420 -14.60 2.33 11.08
N LEU A 421 -13.53 1.61 11.44
CA LEU A 421 -12.84 1.81 12.72
C LEU A 421 -12.17 3.19 12.80
N GLU A 422 -11.49 3.62 11.74
CA GLU A 422 -10.87 4.96 11.64
C GLU A 422 -11.92 6.07 11.78
N ALA A 423 -13.12 5.89 11.22
CA ALA A 423 -14.24 6.82 11.40
C ALA A 423 -14.91 6.76 12.79
N GLY A 424 -14.45 5.89 13.69
CA GLY A 424 -15.05 5.66 15.01
C GLY A 424 -16.36 4.86 14.98
N VAL A 425 -16.63 4.14 13.89
CA VAL A 425 -17.86 3.35 13.66
C VAL A 425 -17.58 1.85 13.82
N GLY A 426 -18.04 1.29 14.93
CA GLY A 426 -17.89 -0.14 15.23
C GLY A 426 -17.92 -0.35 16.74
N GLY A 427 -18.43 -1.49 17.20
CA GLY A 427 -18.35 -1.84 18.63
C GLY A 427 -16.89 -1.98 19.05
N THR A 428 -16.54 -1.44 20.21
CA THR A 428 -15.23 -1.66 20.85
C THR A 428 -15.02 -3.16 21.02
N ASP A 429 -13.97 -3.71 20.43
CA ASP A 429 -13.53 -5.09 20.67
C ASP A 429 -13.02 -5.20 22.13
N GLY A 430 -13.93 -5.26 23.11
CA GLY A 430 -13.60 -5.37 24.53
C GLY A 430 -12.93 -4.13 25.15
N ASP A 431 -12.08 -4.36 26.16
CA ASP A 431 -11.32 -3.38 26.97
C ASP A 431 -10.09 -2.78 26.23
N VAL A 432 -9.97 -2.95 24.89
CA VAL A 432 -8.81 -2.43 24.13
C VAL A 432 -8.97 -0.93 23.90
N ASP A 433 -7.90 -0.17 24.14
CA ASP A 433 -7.87 1.27 23.92
C ASP A 433 -8.28 1.62 22.48
N VAL A 434 -9.18 2.60 22.34
CA VAL A 434 -9.75 2.98 21.03
C VAL A 434 -8.65 3.46 20.07
N GLU A 435 -7.63 4.12 20.61
CA GLU A 435 -6.47 4.62 19.87
C GLU A 435 -5.65 3.49 19.23
N ASP A 436 -5.40 2.39 19.95
CA ASP A 436 -4.73 1.21 19.42
C ASP A 436 -5.51 0.57 18.26
N GLN A 437 -6.85 0.60 18.35
CA GLN A 437 -7.72 0.05 17.30
C GLN A 437 -7.69 0.90 16.03
N VAL A 438 -7.70 2.22 16.18
CA VAL A 438 -7.60 3.17 15.06
C VAL A 438 -6.22 3.07 14.42
N THR A 439 -5.15 3.02 15.23
CA THR A 439 -3.77 2.88 14.74
C THR A 439 -3.58 1.60 13.95
N ALA A 440 -4.06 0.46 14.46
CA ALA A 440 -4.00 -0.82 13.75
C ALA A 440 -4.83 -0.82 12.45
N ALA A 441 -5.98 -0.14 12.44
CA ALA A 441 -6.81 0.01 11.25
C ALA A 441 -6.13 0.88 10.18
N HIS A 442 -5.58 2.01 10.58
CA HIS A 442 -4.85 2.94 9.72
C HIS A 442 -3.59 2.30 9.12
N GLU A 443 -2.77 1.62 9.94
CA GLU A 443 -1.59 0.89 9.46
C GLU A 443 -1.97 -0.18 8.42
N ALA A 444 -3.11 -0.83 8.60
CA ALA A 444 -3.63 -1.84 7.69
C ALA A 444 -4.20 -1.24 6.40
N SER A 445 -4.92 -0.11 6.48
CA SER A 445 -5.54 0.54 5.33
C SER A 445 -4.49 1.17 4.41
N GLU A 446 -3.57 1.99 4.93
CA GLU A 446 -2.49 2.60 4.15
C GLU A 446 -1.66 1.53 3.43
N ARG A 447 -1.29 0.46 4.15
CA ARG A 447 -0.57 -0.67 3.57
C ARG A 447 -1.33 -1.34 2.42
N LEU A 448 -2.65 -1.51 2.53
CA LEU A 448 -3.44 -2.11 1.44
C LEU A 448 -3.62 -1.15 0.27
N PHE A 449 -3.90 0.13 0.53
CA PHE A 449 -4.04 1.15 -0.51
C PHE A 449 -2.77 1.28 -1.35
N ALA A 450 -1.60 1.37 -0.70
CA ALA A 450 -0.30 1.46 -1.37
C ALA A 450 -0.15 0.46 -2.52
N TYR A 451 -0.48 -0.82 -2.28
CA TYR A 451 -0.35 -1.88 -3.30
C TYR A 451 -1.54 -2.00 -4.26
N LEU A 452 -2.73 -1.52 -3.86
CA LEU A 452 -3.88 -1.49 -4.77
C LEU A 452 -3.68 -0.48 -5.91
N SER A 453 -2.95 0.60 -5.66
CA SER A 453 -2.56 1.54 -6.72
C SER A 453 -1.73 0.84 -7.81
N ASP A 454 -0.72 0.05 -7.41
CA ASP A 454 0.17 -0.69 -8.31
C ASP A 454 -0.56 -1.70 -9.18
N ILE A 455 -1.54 -2.42 -8.61
CA ILE A 455 -2.26 -3.48 -9.33
C ILE A 455 -3.41 -2.98 -10.21
N SER A 456 -3.79 -1.70 -10.11
CA SER A 456 -4.92 -1.14 -10.87
C SER A 456 -4.72 -1.23 -12.39
N ASN A 457 -3.47 -1.23 -12.85
CA ASN A 457 -3.09 -1.38 -14.26
C ASN A 457 -2.69 -2.82 -14.64
N VAL A 458 -2.83 -3.78 -13.70
CA VAL A 458 -2.37 -5.18 -13.82
C VAL A 458 -3.54 -6.15 -13.90
N VAL A 459 -4.67 -5.86 -13.24
CA VAL A 459 -5.91 -6.64 -13.41
C VAL A 459 -6.21 -6.74 -14.92
N PRO A 460 -6.57 -7.94 -15.45
CA PRO A 460 -6.39 -8.28 -16.86
C PRO A 460 -6.82 -7.18 -17.83
N ARG A 461 -5.89 -6.76 -18.70
CA ARG A 461 -5.96 -5.52 -19.49
C ARG A 461 -6.95 -5.50 -20.65
N PHE A 462 -7.73 -6.56 -20.84
CA PHE A 462 -8.71 -6.63 -21.92
C PHE A 462 -9.81 -5.59 -21.73
N ALA A 463 -9.99 -4.72 -22.72
CA ALA A 463 -11.13 -3.82 -22.80
C ALA A 463 -12.36 -4.56 -23.31
N SER A 464 -13.57 -4.06 -23.06
CA SER A 464 -14.80 -4.63 -23.63
C SER A 464 -14.81 -4.63 -25.16
N SER A 465 -13.98 -3.78 -25.80
CA SER A 465 -13.76 -3.75 -27.26
C SER A 465 -12.89 -4.89 -27.79
N ASP A 466 -12.13 -5.58 -26.94
CA ASP A 466 -11.12 -6.59 -27.34
C ASP A 466 -11.69 -8.02 -27.46
N SER A 467 -12.99 -8.18 -27.23
CA SER A 467 -13.71 -9.47 -27.28
C SER A 467 -14.11 -9.91 -28.70
N ALA A 468 -13.63 -9.24 -29.74
CA ALA A 468 -13.95 -9.63 -31.12
C ALA A 468 -12.76 -10.38 -31.73
N ILE A 469 -12.65 -11.69 -31.47
CA ILE A 469 -11.73 -12.54 -32.24
C ILE A 469 -12.38 -12.89 -33.58
N SER A 470 -11.70 -12.61 -34.69
CA SER A 470 -12.11 -13.11 -36.01
C SER A 470 -11.94 -14.63 -36.03
N PHE A 471 -13.05 -15.37 -36.03
CA PHE A 471 -13.02 -16.84 -35.98
C PHE A 471 -12.30 -17.43 -37.20
N THR A 472 -11.26 -18.23 -36.96
CA THR A 472 -10.66 -19.03 -38.01
C THR A 472 -11.54 -20.25 -38.33
N THR A 473 -11.69 -20.61 -39.61
CA THR A 473 -12.40 -21.82 -40.00
C THR A 473 -11.44 -23.03 -39.96
N GLY A 474 -11.85 -24.14 -39.32
CA GLY A 474 -11.07 -25.38 -39.26
C GLY A 474 -10.77 -25.89 -37.83
N PRO A 475 -9.72 -26.72 -37.63
CA PRO A 475 -9.41 -27.38 -36.35
C PRO A 475 -8.99 -26.43 -35.21
N THR A 476 -8.76 -25.15 -35.49
CA THR A 476 -8.46 -24.09 -34.52
C THR A 476 -9.69 -23.38 -33.96
N ALA A 477 -10.88 -23.59 -34.55
CA ALA A 477 -12.11 -22.90 -34.15
C ALA A 477 -12.50 -23.16 -32.68
N VAL A 478 -12.28 -24.38 -32.17
CA VAL A 478 -12.54 -24.73 -30.77
C VAL A 478 -11.64 -23.93 -29.83
N ARG A 479 -10.35 -23.82 -30.16
CA ARG A 479 -9.39 -23.02 -29.37
C ARG A 479 -9.77 -21.53 -29.39
N ASP A 480 -10.13 -21.00 -30.55
CA ASP A 480 -10.52 -19.59 -30.68
C ASP A 480 -11.80 -19.29 -29.86
N GLN A 481 -12.75 -20.23 -29.81
CA GLN A 481 -13.94 -20.14 -28.94
C GLN A 481 -13.56 -20.13 -27.45
N MET A 482 -12.61 -20.96 -27.03
CA MET A 482 -12.16 -21.01 -25.63
C MET A 482 -11.38 -19.76 -25.22
N MET A 483 -10.57 -19.21 -26.13
CA MET A 483 -9.91 -17.91 -25.94
C MET A 483 -10.94 -16.81 -25.76
N GLU A 484 -12.00 -16.80 -26.57
CA GLU A 484 -13.08 -15.83 -26.47
C GLU A 484 -13.86 -15.92 -25.15
N VAL A 485 -14.16 -17.14 -24.70
CA VAL A 485 -14.76 -17.40 -23.38
C VAL A 485 -13.87 -16.87 -22.25
N LEU A 486 -12.55 -17.15 -22.31
CA LEU A 486 -11.60 -16.67 -21.31
C LEU A 486 -11.49 -15.14 -21.31
N LYS A 487 -11.43 -14.49 -22.48
CA LYS A 487 -11.42 -13.03 -22.60
C LYS A 487 -12.65 -12.40 -21.98
N ARG A 488 -13.85 -12.93 -22.26
CA ARG A 488 -15.10 -12.46 -21.65
C ARG A 488 -15.08 -12.59 -20.13
N ALA A 489 -14.55 -13.69 -19.60
CA ALA A 489 -14.37 -13.87 -18.16
C ALA A 489 -13.40 -12.84 -17.55
N CYS A 490 -12.26 -12.56 -18.19
CA CYS A 490 -11.32 -11.52 -17.78
C CYS A 490 -11.98 -10.13 -17.74
N VAL A 491 -12.73 -9.76 -18.77
CA VAL A 491 -13.49 -8.50 -18.83
C VAL A 491 -14.50 -8.40 -17.67
N LYS A 492 -15.18 -9.51 -17.34
CA LYS A 492 -16.14 -9.56 -16.24
C LYS A 492 -15.47 -9.31 -14.88
N VAL A 493 -14.31 -9.93 -14.61
CA VAL A 493 -13.56 -9.73 -13.36
C VAL A 493 -13.02 -8.30 -13.27
N ARG A 494 -12.52 -7.74 -14.38
CA ARG A 494 -12.09 -6.32 -14.44
C ARG A 494 -13.24 -5.37 -14.10
N ALA A 495 -14.42 -5.58 -14.67
CA ALA A 495 -15.60 -4.78 -14.38
C ALA A 495 -16.00 -4.85 -12.89
N ASN A 496 -15.87 -6.04 -12.26
CA ASN A 496 -16.14 -6.20 -10.83
C ASN A 496 -15.08 -5.51 -9.96
N PHE A 497 -13.80 -5.56 -10.34
CA PHE A 497 -12.75 -4.83 -9.64
C PHE A 497 -12.96 -3.30 -9.74
N GLN A 498 -13.32 -2.78 -10.91
CA GLN A 498 -13.68 -1.36 -11.08
C GLN A 498 -14.88 -0.96 -10.22
N ARG A 499 -15.84 -1.88 -10.02
CA ARG A 499 -16.94 -1.68 -9.08
C ARG A 499 -16.46 -1.57 -7.64
N HIS A 500 -15.56 -2.46 -7.22
CA HIS A 500 -14.92 -2.37 -5.90
C HIS A 500 -14.18 -1.05 -5.71
N GLN A 501 -13.45 -0.55 -6.72
CA GLN A 501 -12.80 0.77 -6.68
C GLN A 501 -13.82 1.89 -6.43
N ARG A 502 -14.96 1.90 -7.13
CA ARG A 502 -16.02 2.91 -6.93
C ARG A 502 -16.66 2.82 -5.54
N GLU A 503 -16.86 1.62 -5.02
CA GLU A 503 -17.36 1.41 -3.65
C GLU A 503 -16.36 1.93 -2.61
N LEU A 504 -15.06 1.68 -2.80
CA LEU A 504 -14.00 2.16 -1.93
C LEU A 504 -13.88 3.69 -1.96
N ILE A 505 -13.96 4.34 -3.12
CA ILE A 505 -13.99 5.82 -3.22
C ILE A 505 -15.14 6.39 -2.36
N LYS A 506 -16.34 5.84 -2.51
CA LYS A 506 -17.51 6.29 -1.75
C LYS A 506 -17.33 6.07 -0.26
N ALA A 507 -16.86 4.88 0.14
CA ALA A 507 -16.63 4.54 1.54
C ALA A 507 -15.56 5.45 2.18
N TYR A 508 -14.47 5.71 1.47
CA TYR A 508 -13.40 6.60 1.91
C TYR A 508 -13.89 8.03 2.11
N PHE A 509 -14.59 8.61 1.13
CA PHE A 509 -15.18 9.95 1.32
C PHE A 509 -16.17 9.98 2.49
N SER A 510 -16.94 8.90 2.68
CA SER A 510 -17.90 8.81 3.77
C SER A 510 -17.24 8.67 5.14
N SER A 511 -16.08 7.99 5.26
CA SER A 511 -15.41 7.77 6.55
C SER A 511 -14.77 9.04 7.10
N HIS A 512 -14.39 9.97 6.23
CA HIS A 512 -13.76 11.24 6.61
C HIS A 512 -14.72 12.43 6.65
N LEU A 513 -15.99 12.26 6.28
CA LEU A 513 -17.00 13.32 6.36
C LEU A 513 -17.96 13.07 7.50
N ALA A 514 -18.37 14.13 8.18
CA ALA A 514 -19.34 14.02 9.27
C ALA A 514 -20.77 13.76 8.79
N ALA A 515 -21.61 13.31 9.73
CA ALA A 515 -23.04 13.23 9.52
C ALA A 515 -23.63 14.61 9.15
N PRO A 516 -24.60 14.69 8.22
CA PRO A 516 -25.37 13.57 7.68
C PRO A 516 -24.78 12.95 6.40
N ILE A 517 -23.72 13.55 5.84
CA ILE A 517 -23.17 13.14 4.54
C ILE A 517 -22.35 11.86 4.67
N GLY A 518 -21.43 11.84 5.63
CA GLY A 518 -20.63 10.68 5.97
C GLY A 518 -20.95 10.16 7.38
N PHE A 519 -20.00 9.41 7.93
CA PHE A 519 -20.13 8.71 9.20
C PHE A 519 -18.93 8.89 10.14
N ARG A 520 -18.04 9.84 9.83
CA ARG A 520 -16.99 10.27 10.77
C ARG A 520 -17.64 10.66 12.10
N LYS A 521 -17.22 10.04 13.20
CA LYS A 521 -17.61 10.46 14.54
C LYS A 521 -16.59 11.44 15.07
N ASP A 522 -17.02 12.68 15.23
CA ASP A 522 -16.21 13.65 15.97
C ASP A 522 -16.28 13.33 17.47
N SER A 523 -15.13 13.39 18.14
CA SER A 523 -14.93 13.09 19.58
C SER A 523 -15.72 14.01 20.53
N THR A 524 -16.52 14.95 20.01
CA THR A 524 -17.29 15.95 20.76
C THR A 524 -18.61 15.45 21.34
N ASN A 525 -19.09 14.26 20.97
CA ASN A 525 -20.42 13.75 21.39
C ASN A 525 -20.39 12.53 22.34
N GLY A 526 -19.33 12.37 23.14
CA GLY A 526 -19.28 11.48 24.31
C GLY A 526 -19.33 12.30 25.62
N GLY A 527 -20.31 12.05 26.48
CA GLY A 527 -20.66 12.92 27.60
C GLY A 527 -19.54 13.26 28.60
N SER A 528 -19.47 14.54 28.97
CA SER A 528 -18.91 15.11 30.22
C SER A 528 -17.70 14.40 30.88
N GLY A 529 -16.73 13.95 30.09
CA GLY A 529 -15.36 13.68 30.52
C GLY A 529 -14.48 14.67 29.78
N GLY A 530 -13.65 15.41 30.49
CA GLY A 530 -12.94 16.57 29.95
C GLY A 530 -12.24 16.26 28.63
N ALA A 531 -12.43 17.14 27.64
CA ALA A 531 -11.51 17.27 26.53
C ALA A 531 -10.12 17.47 27.13
N THR A 532 -9.35 16.39 27.25
CA THR A 532 -7.90 16.52 27.20
C THR A 532 -7.65 17.06 25.80
N ASN A 533 -7.32 18.35 25.72
CA ASN A 533 -6.52 18.82 24.62
C ASN A 533 -5.29 17.90 24.62
N GLU A 534 -5.31 16.86 23.80
CA GLU A 534 -4.10 16.14 23.45
C GLU A 534 -3.15 17.22 22.93
N GLU A 535 -2.03 17.37 23.64
CA GLU A 535 -1.02 18.35 23.31
C GLU A 535 -0.33 17.81 22.06
N PHE A 536 -0.89 18.12 20.88
CA PHE A 536 -0.30 17.76 19.59
C PHE A 536 1.13 18.25 19.55
N ASP A 537 2.07 17.33 19.38
CA ASP A 537 3.46 17.70 19.19
C ASP A 537 3.65 17.97 17.70
N LEU A 538 3.48 19.23 17.32
CA LEU A 538 3.61 19.70 15.94
C LEU A 538 4.99 19.41 15.31
N ASP A 539 6.00 19.03 16.11
CA ASP A 539 7.33 18.63 15.64
C ASP A 539 7.47 17.10 15.45
N ILE A 540 6.54 16.28 15.99
CA ILE A 540 6.57 14.80 15.96
C ILE A 540 5.40 14.20 15.17
N ASP A 541 4.22 14.82 15.23
CA ASP A 541 3.01 14.32 14.56
C ASP A 541 3.05 14.69 13.07
N ASP A 542 2.95 13.68 12.20
CA ASP A 542 2.88 13.87 10.75
C ASP A 542 1.54 14.53 10.38
N ASP A 543 1.56 15.51 9.47
CA ASP A 543 0.33 16.11 8.92
C ASP A 543 -0.54 15.02 8.25
N ASP A 544 -1.87 15.16 8.28
CA ASP A 544 -2.79 14.17 7.67
C ASP A 544 -2.50 13.91 6.18
N GLN A 545 -2.04 14.93 5.45
CA GLN A 545 -1.61 14.77 4.05
C GLN A 545 -0.46 13.77 3.89
N MET A 546 0.40 13.61 4.91
CA MET A 546 1.52 12.66 4.96
C MET A 546 1.10 11.33 5.57
N ALA A 547 0.32 11.34 6.66
CA ALA A 547 -0.15 10.13 7.31
C ALA A 547 -1.05 9.29 6.40
N TYR A 548 -1.88 9.94 5.57
CA TYR A 548 -2.83 9.30 4.64
C TYR A 548 -2.36 9.37 3.16
N GLU A 549 -1.05 9.51 2.91
CA GLU A 549 -0.53 9.72 1.55
C GLU A 549 -0.89 8.56 0.59
N ASP A 550 -0.75 7.30 1.04
CA ASP A 550 -0.97 6.13 0.19
C ASP A 550 -2.46 5.96 -0.15
N SER A 551 -3.36 6.14 0.81
CA SER A 551 -4.80 6.11 0.58
C SER A 551 -5.27 7.26 -0.31
N LEU A 552 -4.86 8.51 -0.03
CA LEU A 552 -5.21 9.67 -0.84
C LEU A 552 -4.72 9.50 -2.29
N PHE A 553 -3.47 9.06 -2.48
CA PHE A 553 -2.92 8.78 -3.81
C PHE A 553 -3.74 7.70 -4.53
N THR A 554 -4.06 6.60 -3.85
CA THR A 554 -4.80 5.47 -4.44
C THR A 554 -6.22 5.85 -4.83
N ILE A 555 -6.91 6.66 -4.01
CA ILE A 555 -8.25 7.17 -4.32
C ILE A 555 -8.21 8.12 -5.52
N GLY A 556 -7.17 8.95 -5.64
CA GLY A 556 -6.91 9.74 -6.84
C GLY A 556 -6.75 8.87 -8.09
N GLN A 557 -5.93 7.82 -8.01
CA GLN A 557 -5.73 6.86 -9.10
C GLN A 557 -7.04 6.15 -9.50
N PHE A 558 -7.80 5.62 -8.53
CA PHE A 558 -9.08 4.95 -8.79
C PHE A 558 -10.10 5.86 -9.50
N SER A 559 -10.11 7.15 -9.13
CA SER A 559 -10.99 8.14 -9.76
C SER A 559 -10.66 8.34 -11.24
N SER A 560 -9.40 8.14 -11.63
CA SER A 560 -8.91 8.26 -13.01
C SER A 560 -8.96 6.95 -13.83
N SER A 561 -8.84 5.79 -13.18
CA SER A 561 -8.72 4.48 -13.85
C SER A 561 -10.06 3.82 -14.20
N ALA A 562 -11.15 4.25 -13.57
CA ALA A 562 -12.48 3.70 -13.83
C ALA A 562 -12.96 4.13 -15.22
N GLU A 563 -13.22 3.16 -16.11
CA GLU A 563 -13.74 3.40 -17.46
C GLU A 563 -15.07 4.19 -17.43
N GLY A 564 -15.27 5.07 -18.42
CA GLY A 564 -16.47 5.89 -18.57
C GLY A 564 -16.39 7.23 -17.84
N ASN A 565 -17.54 7.77 -17.43
CA ASN A 565 -17.66 9.12 -16.84
C ASN A 565 -17.35 9.17 -15.33
N ALA A 566 -16.62 8.19 -14.79
CA ALA A 566 -16.38 8.06 -13.35
C ALA A 566 -15.68 9.30 -12.77
N MET A 567 -14.61 9.76 -13.42
CA MET A 567 -13.89 10.99 -13.04
C MET A 567 -14.82 12.20 -13.01
N ALA A 568 -15.68 12.36 -14.02
CA ALA A 568 -16.63 13.47 -14.08
C ALA A 568 -17.63 13.42 -12.91
N SER A 569 -18.14 12.24 -12.55
CA SER A 569 -19.01 12.06 -11.39
C SER A 569 -18.32 12.34 -10.05
N VAL A 570 -17.05 11.95 -9.89
CA VAL A 570 -16.26 12.26 -8.70
C VAL A 570 -16.04 13.77 -8.57
N VAL A 571 -15.66 14.45 -9.66
CA VAL A 571 -15.47 15.91 -9.68
C VAL A 571 -16.78 16.64 -9.38
N GLU A 572 -17.90 16.17 -9.93
CA GLU A 572 -19.24 16.72 -9.65
C GLU A 572 -19.64 16.57 -8.18
N LEU A 573 -19.35 15.42 -7.56
CA LEU A 573 -19.56 15.20 -6.14
C LEU A 573 -18.71 16.15 -5.29
N LEU A 574 -17.40 16.22 -5.56
CA LEU A 574 -16.47 17.06 -4.80
C LEU A 574 -16.84 18.54 -4.87
N VAL A 575 -17.18 19.05 -6.05
CA VAL A 575 -17.59 20.47 -6.16
C VAL A 575 -18.90 20.74 -5.44
N GLY A 576 -19.88 19.83 -5.49
CA GLY A 576 -21.13 19.98 -4.74
C GLY A 576 -20.90 20.03 -3.24
N LEU A 577 -20.10 19.10 -2.72
CA LEU A 577 -19.76 19.01 -1.29
C LEU A 577 -18.97 20.22 -0.80
N LEU A 578 -17.97 20.66 -1.58
CA LEU A 578 -17.12 21.79 -1.22
C LEU A 578 -17.87 23.12 -1.35
N GLU A 579 -18.65 23.33 -2.42
CA GLU A 579 -19.44 24.55 -2.62
C GLU A 579 -20.43 24.77 -1.47
N GLU A 580 -21.15 23.73 -1.06
CA GLU A 580 -22.07 23.77 0.08
C GLU A 580 -21.35 24.20 1.38
N ARG A 581 -20.21 23.56 1.68
CA ARG A 581 -19.46 23.83 2.93
C ARG A 581 -18.79 25.19 2.93
N VAL A 582 -18.26 25.65 1.80
CA VAL A 582 -17.70 27.00 1.67
C VAL A 582 -18.78 28.06 1.89
N VAL A 583 -20.01 27.84 1.40
CA VAL A 583 -21.15 28.72 1.68
C VAL A 583 -21.52 28.71 3.17
N LEU A 584 -21.51 27.54 3.83
CA LEU A 584 -21.74 27.46 5.27
C LEU A 584 -20.65 28.20 6.06
N LEU A 585 -19.39 28.02 5.67
CA LEU A 585 -18.24 28.66 6.31
C LEU A 585 -18.28 30.18 6.16
N ALA A 586 -18.63 30.69 4.97
CA ALA A 586 -18.78 32.12 4.72
C ALA A 586 -19.92 32.77 5.53
N ASN A 587 -20.94 31.99 5.90
CA ASN A 587 -22.07 32.44 6.70
C ASN A 587 -21.90 32.20 8.21
N SER A 588 -20.77 31.63 8.66
CA SER A 588 -20.53 31.33 10.06
C SER A 588 -20.35 32.62 10.89
N PRO A 589 -20.94 32.71 12.11
CA PRO A 589 -20.66 33.80 13.03
C PRO A 589 -19.20 33.75 13.54
N ALA A 590 -18.76 34.87 14.15
CA ALA A 590 -17.43 35.22 14.66
C ALA A 590 -16.44 34.07 15.00
N PRO A 591 -15.12 34.29 14.84
CA PRO A 591 -14.06 33.26 14.92
C PRO A 591 -14.04 32.39 16.20
N ASP A 592 -14.62 32.87 17.30
CA ASP A 592 -14.61 32.18 18.60
C ASP A 592 -15.61 31.00 18.71
N ASN A 593 -16.51 30.82 17.74
CA ASN A 593 -17.52 29.73 17.71
C ASN A 593 -17.44 28.90 16.42
N CYS A 594 -16.22 28.56 15.99
CA CYS A 594 -16.03 27.81 14.75
C CYS A 594 -16.52 26.37 14.88
N ASN A 595 -17.33 25.92 13.92
CA ASN A 595 -17.81 24.53 13.87
C ASN A 595 -16.67 23.61 13.43
N VAL A 596 -15.95 23.01 14.40
CA VAL A 596 -14.80 22.10 14.17
C VAL A 596 -15.16 21.00 13.16
N THR A 597 -16.36 20.44 13.26
CA THR A 597 -16.87 19.43 12.31
C THR A 597 -16.86 19.92 10.86
N LEU A 598 -17.27 21.17 10.62
CA LEU A 598 -17.30 21.78 9.29
C LEU A 598 -15.88 22.08 8.80
N LEU A 599 -14.98 22.50 9.68
CA LEU A 599 -13.58 22.74 9.32
C LEU A 599 -12.92 21.44 8.88
N GLU A 600 -13.09 20.39 9.67
CA GLU A 600 -12.55 19.05 9.38
C GLU A 600 -13.11 18.50 8.06
N ASP A 601 -14.40 18.71 7.79
CA ASP A 601 -15.02 18.35 6.51
C ASP A 601 -14.38 19.08 5.31
N VAL A 602 -14.07 20.38 5.45
CA VAL A 602 -13.40 21.15 4.38
C VAL A 602 -11.95 20.70 4.23
N HIS A 603 -11.27 20.37 5.32
CA HIS A 603 -9.89 19.85 5.34
C HIS A 603 -9.78 18.60 4.47
N TRP A 604 -10.57 17.56 4.77
CA TRP A 604 -10.57 16.31 4.00
C TRP A 604 -10.95 16.51 2.53
N LEU A 605 -11.92 17.39 2.23
CA LEU A 605 -12.27 17.70 0.84
C LEU A 605 -11.13 18.36 0.07
N LEU A 606 -10.32 19.22 0.70
CA LEU A 606 -9.15 19.82 0.07
C LEU A 606 -8.09 18.76 -0.24
N LEU A 607 -7.83 17.83 0.70
CA LEU A 607 -6.91 16.70 0.47
C LEU A 607 -7.39 15.81 -0.68
N PHE A 608 -8.69 15.47 -0.73
CA PHE A 608 -9.27 14.70 -1.82
C PHE A 608 -9.10 15.41 -3.16
N VAL A 609 -9.40 16.70 -3.22
CA VAL A 609 -9.24 17.52 -4.44
C VAL A 609 -7.78 17.54 -4.90
N GLY A 610 -6.83 17.68 -3.97
CA GLY A 610 -5.40 17.71 -4.27
C GLY A 610 -4.87 16.44 -4.94
N HIS A 611 -5.33 15.26 -4.51
CA HIS A 611 -4.92 13.97 -5.09
C HIS A 611 -5.78 13.51 -6.28
N VAL A 612 -7.06 13.91 -6.35
CA VAL A 612 -7.93 13.59 -7.49
C VAL A 612 -7.56 14.40 -8.72
N LEU A 613 -7.19 15.68 -8.57
CA LEU A 613 -6.85 16.54 -9.70
C LEU A 613 -5.38 16.46 -10.13
N VAL A 614 -4.50 16.04 -9.22
CA VAL A 614 -3.05 16.00 -9.45
C VAL A 614 -2.44 14.74 -8.85
N THR A 615 -1.79 13.94 -9.70
CA THR A 615 -0.95 12.82 -9.28
C THR A 615 0.40 13.35 -8.83
N GLY A 616 0.85 13.00 -7.63
CA GLY A 616 2.16 13.35 -7.10
C GLY A 616 2.23 13.20 -5.58
N PRO A 617 3.45 13.27 -4.99
CA PRO A 617 3.66 13.08 -3.57
C PRO A 617 3.02 14.22 -2.75
N SER A 618 2.63 13.91 -1.52
CA SER A 618 2.11 14.90 -0.57
C SER A 618 3.21 15.86 -0.12
N LYS A 619 4.42 15.33 0.07
CA LYS A 619 5.60 16.13 0.44
C LYS A 619 6.09 16.95 -0.74
N LEU A 620 5.93 18.28 -0.61
CA LEU A 620 6.50 19.23 -1.56
C LEU A 620 8.01 19.33 -1.33
N GLY A 621 8.81 18.97 -2.34
CA GLY A 621 10.28 18.96 -2.23
C GLY A 621 10.84 20.33 -1.85
N ALA A 622 11.80 20.36 -0.91
CA ALA A 622 12.47 21.60 -0.52
C ALA A 622 13.33 22.17 -1.67
N SER A 623 13.33 23.50 -1.82
CA SER A 623 14.18 24.22 -2.78
C SER A 623 15.70 24.06 -2.53
N LYS A 624 16.10 23.48 -1.39
CA LYS A 624 17.48 23.25 -0.96
C LYS A 624 17.99 21.85 -1.37
N GLY A 625 18.38 21.68 -2.65
CA GLY A 625 19.00 20.44 -3.15
C GLY A 625 19.34 20.47 -4.65
N ALA A 626 20.16 19.52 -5.13
CA ALA A 626 20.50 19.38 -6.54
C ALA A 626 19.24 19.02 -7.37
N GLN A 627 18.76 19.98 -8.18
CA GLN A 627 17.51 19.96 -8.96
C GLN A 627 16.26 19.58 -8.13
N PRO A 628 15.34 20.53 -7.83
CA PRO A 628 14.07 20.17 -7.20
C PRO A 628 13.29 19.26 -8.15
N ALA A 629 12.92 18.07 -7.68
CA ALA A 629 12.22 17.01 -8.40
C ALA A 629 10.76 17.37 -8.81
N TRP A 630 10.34 18.61 -8.60
CA TRP A 630 9.04 19.13 -9.04
C TRP A 630 8.76 18.87 -10.52
N ASP A 631 9.81 18.88 -11.34
CA ASP A 631 9.75 18.63 -12.79
C ASP A 631 9.62 17.14 -13.13
N SER A 632 9.42 16.21 -12.21
CA SER A 632 9.17 14.81 -12.57
C SER A 632 8.03 14.18 -11.78
N ASP A 633 7.68 14.79 -10.66
CA ASP A 633 6.89 14.10 -9.63
C ASP A 633 5.39 14.43 -9.70
N PHE A 634 4.99 15.45 -10.48
CA PHE A 634 3.60 15.91 -10.58
C PHE A 634 3.04 15.78 -12.00
N SER A 635 1.82 15.25 -12.13
CA SER A 635 1.12 15.12 -13.41
C SER A 635 -0.39 15.22 -13.27
N ILE A 636 -1.07 15.52 -14.39
CA ILE A 636 -2.53 15.58 -14.46
C ILE A 636 -3.04 14.22 -14.93
N PRO A 637 -3.95 13.55 -14.21
CA PRO A 637 -4.57 12.33 -14.69
C PRO A 637 -5.26 12.56 -16.04
N SER A 638 -5.01 11.69 -17.02
CA SER A 638 -5.51 11.86 -18.41
C SER A 638 -7.03 11.99 -18.47
N ALA A 639 -7.75 11.21 -17.65
CA ALA A 639 -9.20 11.23 -17.53
C ALA A 639 -9.79 12.59 -17.11
N VAL A 640 -9.02 13.45 -16.44
CA VAL A 640 -9.49 14.80 -16.06
C VAL A 640 -9.78 15.65 -17.28
N TRP A 641 -8.96 15.54 -18.33
CA TRP A 641 -9.14 16.32 -19.56
C TRP A 641 -10.41 15.93 -20.32
N SER A 642 -10.91 14.72 -20.10
CA SER A 642 -12.11 14.17 -20.72
C SER A 642 -13.40 14.56 -19.96
N THR A 643 -13.32 15.28 -18.84
CA THR A 643 -14.49 15.67 -18.02
C THR A 643 -15.29 16.85 -18.58
N GLY A 644 -14.83 17.47 -19.66
CA GLY A 644 -15.46 18.63 -20.30
C GLY A 644 -15.89 18.36 -21.75
N PRO A 645 -16.67 19.28 -22.34
CA PRO A 645 -17.07 19.14 -23.74
C PRO A 645 -15.86 19.20 -24.68
N GLU A 646 -15.74 18.20 -25.56
CA GLU A 646 -14.67 18.14 -26.58
C GLU A 646 -14.80 19.26 -27.62
N THR A 647 -16.04 19.70 -27.88
CA THR A 647 -16.36 20.82 -28.78
C THR A 647 -17.11 21.90 -28.01
N PHE A 648 -16.74 23.16 -28.22
CA PHE A 648 -17.34 24.31 -27.54
C PHE A 648 -17.52 25.50 -28.48
N THR A 649 -18.50 26.32 -28.18
CA THR A 649 -18.78 27.59 -28.87
C THR A 649 -17.97 28.74 -28.28
N SER A 650 -17.76 29.81 -29.04
CA SER A 650 -17.10 31.02 -28.54
C SER A 650 -17.83 31.65 -27.35
N GLU A 651 -19.15 31.51 -27.28
CA GLU A 651 -19.96 32.00 -26.15
C GLU A 651 -19.74 31.18 -24.88
N GLU A 652 -19.63 29.85 -25.00
CA GLU A 652 -19.30 28.98 -23.87
C GLU A 652 -17.90 29.22 -23.34
N PHE A 653 -16.93 29.45 -24.24
CA PHE A 653 -15.58 29.84 -23.88
C PHE A 653 -15.56 31.13 -23.05
N GLU A 654 -16.16 32.20 -23.58
CA GLU A 654 -16.17 33.51 -22.93
C GLU A 654 -16.89 33.46 -21.57
N ARG A 655 -17.99 32.70 -21.48
CA ARG A 655 -18.72 32.49 -20.22
C ARG A 655 -17.84 31.81 -19.17
N CYS A 656 -17.12 30.75 -19.54
CA CYS A 656 -16.24 30.01 -18.64
C CYS A 656 -15.02 30.84 -18.23
N HIS A 657 -14.44 31.60 -19.19
CA HIS A 657 -13.36 32.55 -18.92
C HIS A 657 -13.81 33.62 -17.91
N GLN A 658 -14.94 34.27 -18.12
CA GLN A 658 -15.50 35.27 -17.20
C GLN A 658 -15.81 34.70 -15.82
N TYR A 659 -16.28 33.46 -15.74
CA TYR A 659 -16.52 32.79 -14.46
C TYR A 659 -15.24 32.65 -13.65
N LEU A 660 -14.17 32.14 -14.25
CA LEU A 660 -12.88 31.97 -13.57
C LEU A 660 -12.28 33.30 -13.14
N VAL A 661 -12.26 34.31 -14.02
CA VAL A 661 -11.76 35.65 -13.68
C VAL A 661 -12.51 36.22 -12.48
N LYS A 662 -13.84 36.18 -12.51
CA LYS A 662 -14.65 36.65 -11.37
C LYS A 662 -14.42 35.86 -10.10
N ALA A 663 -14.16 34.55 -10.20
CA ALA A 663 -13.80 33.74 -9.04
C ALA A 663 -12.46 34.16 -8.43
N THR A 664 -11.44 34.45 -9.27
CA THR A 664 -10.14 34.96 -8.79
C THR A 664 -10.23 36.34 -8.13
N GLU A 665 -11.18 37.17 -8.56
CA GLU A 665 -11.49 38.48 -7.99
C GLU A 665 -12.45 38.41 -6.80
N ASN A 666 -12.96 37.22 -6.46
CA ASN A 666 -14.01 36.98 -5.48
C ASN A 666 -15.28 37.84 -5.71
N THR A 667 -15.73 37.94 -6.96
CA THR A 667 -16.93 38.69 -7.37
C THR A 667 -18.07 37.77 -7.82
N PRO A 668 -19.34 38.20 -7.69
CA PRO A 668 -20.49 37.35 -8.01
C PRO A 668 -20.64 37.07 -9.52
N PHE A 669 -21.03 35.85 -9.86
CA PHE A 669 -21.30 35.38 -11.22
C PHE A 669 -22.73 34.87 -11.36
N THR A 670 -23.44 35.27 -12.42
CA THR A 670 -24.81 34.86 -12.72
C THR A 670 -24.83 33.57 -13.55
N GLY A 671 -25.52 32.53 -13.06
CA GLY A 671 -25.67 31.26 -13.77
C GLY A 671 -24.49 30.29 -13.68
N PRO A 672 -23.89 30.04 -12.49
CA PRO A 672 -22.77 29.12 -12.33
C PRO A 672 -23.09 27.69 -12.77
N GLN A 673 -24.37 27.28 -12.74
CA GLN A 673 -24.80 25.93 -13.14
C GLN A 673 -24.58 25.60 -14.62
N SER A 674 -24.35 26.60 -15.47
CA SER A 674 -23.98 26.39 -16.88
C SER A 674 -22.48 26.17 -17.11
N VAL A 675 -21.67 26.20 -16.05
CA VAL A 675 -20.22 26.04 -16.10
C VAL A 675 -19.85 24.58 -15.77
N PRO A 676 -18.91 23.95 -16.50
CA PRO A 676 -18.45 22.59 -16.21
C PRO A 676 -18.00 22.41 -14.75
N SER A 677 -18.29 21.25 -14.16
CA SER A 677 -18.03 20.95 -12.74
C SER A 677 -16.56 21.15 -12.34
N LEU A 678 -15.61 20.80 -13.22
CA LEU A 678 -14.18 21.04 -12.96
C LEU A 678 -13.89 22.54 -12.79
N LEU A 679 -14.37 23.39 -13.70
CA LEU A 679 -14.14 24.84 -13.60
C LEU A 679 -14.84 25.44 -12.39
N ARG A 680 -16.04 24.94 -12.04
CA ARG A 680 -16.71 25.31 -10.79
C ARG A 680 -15.86 24.98 -9.58
N LEU A 681 -15.21 23.81 -9.56
CA LEU A 681 -14.31 23.41 -8.48
C LEU A 681 -13.15 24.40 -8.31
N PHE A 682 -12.47 24.77 -9.40
CA PHE A 682 -11.45 25.83 -9.36
C PHE A 682 -12.02 27.15 -8.81
N GLY A 683 -13.22 27.53 -9.26
CA GLY A 683 -13.88 28.76 -8.78
C GLY A 683 -14.17 28.74 -7.28
N VAL A 684 -14.61 27.60 -6.73
CA VAL A 684 -14.85 27.42 -5.29
C VAL A 684 -13.54 27.49 -4.50
N LEU A 685 -12.46 26.86 -4.99
CA LEU A 685 -11.13 26.94 -4.37
C LEU A 685 -10.62 28.38 -4.28
N PHE A 686 -10.75 29.18 -5.35
CA PHE A 686 -10.33 30.59 -5.32
C PHE A 686 -11.14 31.41 -4.31
N ARG A 687 -12.45 31.18 -4.23
CA ARG A 687 -13.31 31.86 -3.25
C ARG A 687 -12.94 31.48 -1.82
N LEU A 688 -12.71 30.20 -1.55
CA LEU A 688 -12.27 29.72 -0.23
C LEU A 688 -10.94 30.36 0.17
N LEU A 689 -9.94 30.32 -0.71
CA LEU A 689 -8.65 30.97 -0.46
C LEU A 689 -8.82 32.47 -0.18
N SER A 690 -9.64 33.16 -0.97
CA SER A 690 -9.92 34.59 -0.75
C SER A 690 -10.52 34.87 0.63
N LEU A 691 -11.48 34.05 1.08
CA LEU A 691 -12.09 34.17 2.42
C LEU A 691 -11.04 33.95 3.53
N GLN A 692 -10.19 32.94 3.39
CA GLN A 692 -9.14 32.61 4.35
C GLN A 692 -8.07 33.70 4.46
N VAL A 693 -7.54 34.18 3.32
CA VAL A 693 -6.42 35.14 3.33
C VAL A 693 -6.87 36.58 3.59
N SER A 694 -8.10 36.94 3.23
CA SER A 694 -8.60 38.33 3.36
C SER A 694 -9.40 38.55 4.64
N SER A 695 -10.14 37.55 5.10
CA SER A 695 -11.08 37.67 6.22
C SER A 695 -10.73 36.78 7.41
N ARG A 696 -9.64 36.00 7.33
CA ARG A 696 -9.22 35.02 8.35
C ARG A 696 -10.34 34.05 8.75
N ILE A 697 -11.19 33.69 7.77
CA ILE A 697 -12.26 32.72 7.94
C ILE A 697 -11.68 31.31 7.80
N GLY A 698 -11.94 30.42 8.76
CA GLY A 698 -11.39 29.05 8.79
C GLY A 698 -10.34 28.87 9.88
N SER A 699 -9.44 27.91 9.69
CA SER A 699 -8.30 27.61 10.59
C SER A 699 -6.96 27.79 9.88
N ALA A 700 -5.88 27.72 10.66
CA ALA A 700 -4.52 27.72 10.13
C ALA A 700 -4.30 26.53 9.19
N GLN A 701 -4.65 25.32 9.64
CA GLN A 701 -4.60 24.09 8.85
C GLN A 701 -5.33 24.24 7.51
N LEU A 702 -6.57 24.73 7.50
CA LEU A 702 -7.33 24.88 6.26
C LEU A 702 -6.69 25.84 5.25
N THR A 703 -6.05 26.89 5.75
CA THR A 703 -5.33 27.84 4.89
C THR A 703 -4.07 27.20 4.32
N GLU A 704 -3.37 26.41 5.12
CA GLU A 704 -2.24 25.58 4.66
C GLU A 704 -2.68 24.58 3.58
N ASP A 705 -3.73 23.80 3.81
CA ASP A 705 -4.26 22.82 2.85
C ASP A 705 -4.66 23.50 1.52
N SER A 706 -5.29 24.68 1.62
CA SER A 706 -5.68 25.44 0.43
C SER A 706 -4.47 25.90 -0.37
N LEU A 707 -3.44 26.41 0.30
CA LEU A 707 -2.18 26.78 -0.35
C LEU A 707 -1.48 25.55 -0.95
N TRP A 708 -1.47 24.41 -0.25
CA TRP A 708 -0.91 23.14 -0.72
C TRP A 708 -1.62 22.67 -2.00
N VAL A 709 -2.95 22.70 -2.06
CA VAL A 709 -3.72 22.40 -3.29
C VAL A 709 -3.28 23.34 -4.41
N PHE A 710 -3.17 24.65 -4.14
CA PHE A 710 -2.77 25.61 -5.18
C PHE A 710 -1.32 25.42 -5.65
N VAL A 711 -0.39 24.99 -4.78
CA VAL A 711 0.96 24.62 -5.22
C VAL A 711 0.89 23.50 -6.26
N ARG A 712 0.14 22.42 -5.97
CA ARG A 712 -0.05 21.29 -6.88
C ARG A 712 -0.71 21.72 -8.20
N LEU A 713 -1.73 22.57 -8.14
CA LEU A 713 -2.41 23.11 -9.32
C LEU A 713 -1.50 24.02 -10.15
N THR A 714 -0.64 24.83 -9.52
CA THR A 714 0.30 25.69 -10.24
C THR A 714 1.40 24.88 -10.94
N LEU A 715 1.92 23.83 -10.30
CA LEU A 715 2.90 22.93 -10.90
C LEU A 715 2.37 22.23 -12.16
N THR A 716 1.06 22.02 -12.25
CA THR A 716 0.43 21.19 -13.30
C THR A 716 -0.40 21.99 -14.30
N TYR A 717 -1.49 22.63 -13.85
CA TYR A 717 -2.46 23.30 -14.71
C TYR A 717 -1.97 24.68 -15.19
N PHE A 718 -1.22 25.40 -14.35
CA PHE A 718 -0.80 26.79 -14.61
C PHE A 718 0.70 26.94 -14.96
N SER A 719 1.39 25.83 -15.21
CA SER A 719 2.81 25.80 -15.62
C SER A 719 2.95 25.89 -17.14
N SER A 720 3.97 26.62 -17.62
CA SER A 720 4.36 26.65 -19.04
C SER A 720 5.34 25.53 -19.41
N ASN A 721 6.08 25.02 -18.42
CA ASN A 721 7.05 23.94 -18.58
C ASN A 721 6.46 22.69 -17.92
N ASN A 722 5.65 21.95 -18.66
CA ASN A 722 5.22 20.64 -18.21
C ASN A 722 6.33 19.62 -18.56
N PRO A 723 6.97 18.97 -17.59
CA PRO A 723 8.04 18.01 -17.88
C PRO A 723 7.61 16.79 -18.71
N ASN A 724 6.33 16.41 -18.64
CA ASN A 724 5.78 15.33 -19.46
C ASN A 724 5.37 15.78 -20.88
N GLY A 725 5.52 17.07 -21.21
CA GLY A 725 5.23 17.59 -22.55
C GLY A 725 6.00 16.85 -23.64
N HIS A 726 7.23 16.40 -23.37
CA HIS A 726 8.02 15.67 -24.36
C HIS A 726 7.49 14.27 -24.73
N LEU A 727 6.67 13.63 -23.89
CA LEU A 727 6.07 12.32 -24.19
C LEU A 727 4.68 12.45 -24.84
N GLU A 728 3.87 13.44 -24.43
CA GLU A 728 2.58 13.73 -25.08
C GLU A 728 2.76 14.44 -26.44
N ASP A 729 3.72 15.36 -26.58
CA ASP A 729 3.95 16.10 -27.83
C ASP A 729 4.42 15.17 -28.97
N CYS A 730 5.08 14.04 -28.65
CA CYS A 730 5.48 13.05 -29.66
C CYS A 730 4.32 12.17 -30.17
N GLU A 731 3.22 12.01 -29.42
CA GLU A 731 2.03 11.31 -29.92
C GLU A 731 1.06 12.26 -30.65
N VAL A 732 0.98 13.52 -30.20
CA VAL A 732 0.10 14.55 -30.78
C VAL A 732 0.57 15.06 -32.15
N GLU A 733 1.84 14.88 -32.51
CA GLU A 733 2.35 15.22 -33.86
C GLU A 733 1.68 14.43 -35.01
N SER A 734 0.84 13.43 -34.71
CA SER A 734 0.23 12.55 -35.72
C SER A 734 -1.30 12.66 -35.89
N THR A 735 -2.03 13.37 -35.03
CA THR A 735 -3.51 13.47 -35.13
C THR A 735 -4.01 14.90 -34.92
N ASN A 736 -4.86 15.39 -35.83
CA ASN A 736 -5.58 16.67 -35.74
C ASN A 736 -6.61 16.66 -34.56
N GLU A 737 -6.15 16.53 -33.32
CA GLU A 737 -7.05 16.59 -32.15
C GLU A 737 -7.35 18.05 -31.78
N GLN A 738 -8.64 18.39 -31.76
CA GLN A 738 -9.13 19.69 -31.30
C GLN A 738 -8.81 19.87 -29.80
N LEU A 739 -8.23 21.02 -29.42
CA LEU A 739 -8.00 21.39 -28.02
C LEU A 739 -9.33 21.47 -27.27
N SER A 740 -9.48 20.72 -26.17
CA SER A 740 -10.67 20.79 -25.32
C SER A 740 -10.79 22.15 -24.60
N LEU A 741 -12.03 22.55 -24.25
CA LEU A 741 -12.33 23.82 -23.57
C LEU A 741 -11.46 24.05 -22.33
N LEU A 742 -11.27 22.99 -21.54
CA LEU A 742 -10.49 23.00 -20.31
C LEU A 742 -9.01 23.26 -20.58
N ARG A 743 -8.42 22.59 -21.58
CA ARG A 743 -7.02 22.81 -21.96
C ARG A 743 -6.81 24.24 -22.47
N ALA A 744 -7.75 24.76 -23.25
CA ALA A 744 -7.67 26.11 -23.81
C ALA A 744 -7.74 27.22 -22.74
N LEU A 745 -8.49 27.02 -21.65
CA LEU A 745 -8.64 28.01 -20.57
C LEU A 745 -7.51 27.97 -19.55
N LEU A 746 -7.05 26.77 -19.17
CA LEU A 746 -6.15 26.57 -18.04
C LEU A 746 -4.67 26.63 -18.44
N ARG A 747 -4.29 26.10 -19.62
CA ARG A 747 -2.88 26.07 -20.04
C ARG A 747 -2.43 27.43 -20.61
N PRO A 748 -1.19 27.86 -20.34
CA PRO A 748 -0.58 28.98 -21.05
C PRO A 748 -0.28 28.63 -22.52
N PRO A 749 -0.31 29.59 -23.45
CA PRO A 749 0.07 29.33 -24.85
C PRO A 749 1.55 28.97 -24.97
N THR A 750 1.87 27.87 -25.67
CA THR A 750 3.24 27.50 -26.04
C THR A 750 3.64 28.17 -27.37
N SER A 751 4.90 28.54 -27.51
CA SER A 751 5.37 29.51 -28.53
C SER A 751 5.25 29.10 -30.00
N ASN A 752 4.81 27.86 -30.32
CA ASN A 752 4.95 27.33 -31.69
C ASN A 752 3.65 26.93 -32.41
N HIS A 753 2.49 26.86 -31.77
CA HIS A 753 1.26 26.50 -32.50
C HIS A 753 0.05 27.37 -32.14
N TYR A 754 -0.48 28.00 -33.19
CA TYR A 754 -1.68 28.83 -33.23
C TYR A 754 -1.67 30.10 -32.35
N SER A 755 -1.25 31.17 -33.02
CA SER A 755 -1.55 32.55 -32.71
C SER A 755 -3.05 32.81 -32.47
N ALA A 756 -3.47 32.77 -31.22
CA ALA A 756 -4.59 33.56 -30.70
C ALA A 756 -4.15 34.21 -29.37
N PRO A 757 -3.44 35.34 -29.42
CA PRO A 757 -3.00 36.04 -28.22
C PRO A 757 -4.22 36.61 -27.48
N GLY A 758 -4.45 36.19 -26.23
CA GLY A 758 -5.36 36.89 -25.30
C GLY A 758 -6.53 36.13 -24.69
N PHE A 759 -6.58 34.80 -24.73
CA PHE A 759 -7.76 34.04 -24.27
C PHE A 759 -7.53 33.10 -23.06
N SER A 760 -6.29 32.92 -22.57
CA SER A 760 -6.02 32.05 -21.40
C SER A 760 -6.26 32.79 -20.07
N CYS A 761 -6.82 32.11 -19.07
CA CYS A 761 -6.98 32.66 -17.72
C CYS A 761 -5.65 32.68 -16.92
N ALA A 762 -4.58 32.10 -17.45
CA ALA A 762 -3.33 31.86 -16.72
C ALA A 762 -2.71 33.14 -16.11
N GLU A 763 -2.78 34.27 -16.81
CA GLU A 763 -2.23 35.55 -16.30
C GLU A 763 -3.01 36.08 -15.10
N ASN A 764 -4.34 36.05 -15.17
CA ASN A 764 -5.21 36.50 -14.08
C ASN A 764 -5.09 35.59 -12.86
N VAL A 765 -5.04 34.27 -13.10
CA VAL A 765 -4.80 33.26 -12.04
C VAL A 765 -3.45 33.48 -11.37
N THR A 766 -2.36 33.64 -12.15
CA THR A 766 -1.02 33.85 -11.59
C THR A 766 -0.97 35.13 -10.75
N SER A 767 -1.56 36.23 -11.24
CA SER A 767 -1.64 37.48 -10.48
C SER A 767 -2.43 37.32 -9.17
N ALA A 768 -3.57 36.62 -9.20
CA ALA A 768 -4.40 36.38 -8.03
C ALA A 768 -3.67 35.52 -6.98
N LEU A 769 -2.93 34.49 -7.40
CA LEU A 769 -2.17 33.63 -6.50
C LEU A 769 -0.98 34.36 -5.85
N ILE A 770 -0.28 35.24 -6.59
CA ILE A 770 0.77 36.10 -6.01
C ILE A 770 0.19 36.98 -4.89
N LEU A 771 -0.95 37.62 -5.16
CA LEU A 771 -1.62 38.46 -4.18
C LEU A 771 -2.15 37.66 -2.98
N ALA A 772 -2.71 36.47 -3.22
CA ALA A 772 -3.21 35.60 -2.17
C ALA A 772 -2.09 35.08 -1.26
N ALA A 773 -0.95 34.63 -1.82
CA ALA A 773 0.20 34.20 -1.03
C ALA A 773 0.76 35.35 -0.17
N ARG A 774 0.84 36.56 -0.73
CA ARG A 774 1.24 37.77 0.01
C ARG A 774 0.27 38.06 1.16
N LEU A 775 -1.03 38.00 0.90
CA LEU A 775 -2.06 38.23 1.92
C LEU A 775 -2.03 37.16 3.00
N ALA A 776 -1.83 35.89 2.63
CA ALA A 776 -1.69 34.78 3.58
C ALA A 776 -0.55 35.04 4.57
N MET A 777 0.63 35.45 4.09
CA MET A 777 1.76 35.79 4.94
C MET A 777 1.47 36.95 5.90
N SER A 778 0.71 37.97 5.47
CA SER A 778 0.32 39.08 6.35
C SER A 778 -0.76 38.68 7.37
N THR A 779 -1.73 37.89 6.98
CA THR A 779 -2.89 37.51 7.82
C THR A 779 -2.51 36.44 8.85
N TRP A 780 -1.55 35.58 8.52
CA TRP A 780 -1.14 34.42 9.31
C TRP A 780 0.34 34.46 9.72
N LEU A 781 0.88 35.65 9.98
CA LEU A 781 2.30 35.87 10.28
C LEU A 781 2.85 35.07 11.49
N GLY A 782 1.97 34.59 12.38
CA GLY A 782 2.33 33.75 13.53
C GLY A 782 2.36 32.24 13.25
N GLU A 783 1.93 31.81 12.06
CA GLU A 783 1.80 30.40 11.69
C GLU A 783 2.91 30.00 10.71
N PRO A 784 3.99 29.32 11.16
CA PRO A 784 5.17 29.06 10.34
C PRO A 784 4.84 28.19 9.13
N LYS A 785 3.98 27.16 9.28
CA LYS A 785 3.60 26.25 8.19
C LYS A 785 2.91 26.98 7.03
N ILE A 786 1.98 27.89 7.32
CA ILE A 786 1.31 28.73 6.29
C ILE A 786 2.32 29.62 5.56
N THR A 787 3.22 30.28 6.30
CA THR A 787 4.21 31.16 5.67
C THR A 787 5.19 30.38 4.78
N ALA A 788 5.59 29.17 5.20
CA ALA A 788 6.40 28.26 4.41
C ALA A 788 5.65 27.78 3.15
N MET A 789 4.37 27.42 3.27
CA MET A 789 3.55 26.97 2.14
C MET A 789 3.30 28.11 1.13
N ALA A 790 3.02 29.32 1.61
CA ALA A 790 2.90 30.50 0.76
C ALA A 790 4.23 30.86 0.06
N SER A 791 5.37 30.68 0.74
CA SER A 791 6.71 30.83 0.15
C SER A 791 6.92 29.79 -0.97
N CYS A 792 6.54 28.53 -0.72
CA CYS A 792 6.60 27.45 -1.70
C CYS A 792 5.75 27.75 -2.95
N LEU A 793 4.52 28.27 -2.77
CA LEU A 793 3.67 28.68 -3.89
C LEU A 793 4.33 29.76 -4.75
N LEU A 794 4.93 30.78 -4.12
CA LEU A 794 5.66 31.82 -4.84
C LEU A 794 6.89 31.25 -5.57
N ALA A 795 7.62 30.31 -4.96
CA ALA A 795 8.77 29.65 -5.58
C ALA A 795 8.37 28.86 -6.85
N VAL A 796 7.24 28.16 -6.79
CA VAL A 796 6.67 27.46 -7.94
C VAL A 796 6.24 28.45 -9.03
N ILE A 797 5.53 29.52 -8.69
CA ILE A 797 5.11 30.56 -9.64
C ILE A 797 6.33 31.17 -10.35
N ALA A 798 7.38 31.50 -9.59
CA ALA A 798 8.62 32.07 -10.12
C ALA A 798 9.27 31.19 -11.18
N ARG A 799 9.25 29.87 -10.97
CA ARG A 799 9.89 28.89 -11.84
C ARG A 799 9.02 28.50 -13.05
N HIS A 800 7.72 28.37 -12.87
CA HIS A 800 6.84 27.68 -13.83
C HIS A 800 5.81 28.55 -14.53
N SER A 801 5.38 29.66 -13.93
CA SER A 801 4.25 30.45 -14.44
C SER A 801 4.65 31.83 -14.97
N LEU A 802 5.71 32.45 -14.44
CA LEU A 802 6.16 33.77 -14.90
C LEU A 802 6.79 33.76 -16.31
N VAL A 803 7.26 32.60 -16.78
CA VAL A 803 7.86 32.46 -18.11
C VAL A 803 6.83 32.74 -19.22
N SER A 804 5.62 32.18 -19.12
CA SER A 804 4.55 32.41 -20.11
C SER A 804 3.92 33.81 -20.02
N ALA A 805 3.80 34.37 -18.82
CA ALA A 805 3.25 35.71 -18.60
C ALA A 805 4.02 36.81 -19.35
N SER A 806 5.31 36.58 -19.61
CA SER A 806 6.19 37.53 -20.29
C SER A 806 6.07 37.57 -21.83
N LEU A 807 5.31 36.64 -22.43
CA LEU A 807 4.96 36.65 -23.87
C LEU A 807 3.81 37.63 -24.17
N SER A 808 3.14 38.14 -23.13
CA SER A 808 2.11 39.16 -23.23
C SER A 808 2.72 40.56 -22.96
N LYS A 809 2.06 41.63 -23.44
CA LYS A 809 2.58 43.01 -23.44
C LYS A 809 3.15 43.44 -22.07
N GLU A 810 4.11 44.38 -22.07
CA GLU A 810 4.84 44.96 -20.91
C GLU A 810 3.98 45.43 -19.69
N ASN A 811 2.64 45.40 -19.77
CA ASN A 811 1.70 45.77 -18.71
C ASN A 811 0.85 44.60 -18.19
N ALA A 812 1.26 43.34 -18.38
CA ALA A 812 0.53 42.18 -17.88
C ALA A 812 0.41 42.20 -16.35
N ASN A 813 -0.80 41.92 -15.84
CA ASN A 813 -1.14 41.86 -14.42
C ASN A 813 -0.15 41.07 -13.54
N PRO A 814 0.32 39.85 -13.93
CA PRO A 814 1.25 39.07 -13.08
C PRO A 814 2.63 39.72 -12.91
N THR A 815 3.17 40.37 -13.95
CA THR A 815 4.47 41.07 -13.88
C THR A 815 4.42 42.22 -12.87
N ARG A 816 3.30 42.96 -12.84
CA ARG A 816 3.11 44.04 -11.86
C ARG A 816 3.03 43.51 -10.44
N SER A 817 2.18 42.50 -10.20
CA SER A 817 2.02 41.88 -8.87
C SER A 817 3.34 41.31 -8.33
N TRP A 818 4.17 40.73 -9.20
CA TRP A 818 5.50 40.22 -8.85
C TRP A 818 6.49 41.34 -8.48
N ILE A 819 6.51 42.43 -9.23
CA ILE A 819 7.37 43.59 -8.93
C ILE A 819 6.97 44.24 -7.60
N GLU A 820 5.66 44.37 -7.35
CA GLU A 820 5.15 44.88 -6.07
C GLU A 820 5.57 43.99 -4.89
N LEU A 821 5.54 42.66 -5.05
CA LEU A 821 6.05 41.71 -4.06
C LEU A 821 7.57 41.88 -3.84
N CYS A 822 8.36 41.98 -4.92
CA CYS A 822 9.81 42.18 -4.81
C CYS A 822 10.16 43.49 -4.08
N GLY A 823 9.40 44.56 -4.33
CA GLY A 823 9.56 45.83 -3.62
C GLY A 823 9.27 45.71 -2.12
N LEU A 824 8.33 44.84 -1.73
CA LEU A 824 8.01 44.56 -0.33
C LEU A 824 9.02 43.67 0.37
N VAL A 825 9.67 42.73 -0.33
CA VAL A 825 10.67 41.81 0.24
C VAL A 825 12.07 42.43 0.27
N CYS A 826 12.44 43.17 -0.78
CA CYS A 826 13.80 43.70 -0.97
C CYS A 826 13.92 45.22 -0.74
N GLY A 827 12.83 45.89 -0.36
CA GLY A 827 12.80 47.33 -0.11
C GLY A 827 13.51 47.76 1.19
N PRO A 828 13.86 49.06 1.34
CA PRO A 828 14.63 49.56 2.48
C PRO A 828 13.94 49.43 3.85
N ASN A 829 12.61 49.22 3.89
CA ASN A 829 11.82 49.00 5.11
C ASN A 829 11.16 47.60 5.16
N ALA A 830 11.52 46.71 4.24
CA ALA A 830 10.78 45.51 3.85
C ALA A 830 10.48 44.49 4.97
N THR A 831 11.48 44.16 5.79
CA THR A 831 11.38 43.07 6.77
C THR A 831 11.12 43.56 8.19
N VAL A 832 11.39 44.84 8.47
CA VAL A 832 11.23 45.42 9.81
C VAL A 832 9.78 45.86 10.07
N ASP A 833 9.07 46.34 9.05
CA ASP A 833 7.71 46.90 9.23
C ASP A 833 6.60 45.95 8.73
N THR A 834 6.85 45.13 7.71
CA THR A 834 5.79 44.34 7.05
C THR A 834 5.64 42.93 7.61
N TRP A 835 6.75 42.21 7.80
CA TRP A 835 6.77 40.81 8.26
C TRP A 835 7.87 40.55 9.33
N PRO A 836 7.79 41.22 10.50
CA PRO A 836 8.87 41.20 11.50
C PRO A 836 9.12 39.84 12.18
N SER A 837 8.19 38.89 12.10
CA SER A 837 8.28 37.57 12.74
C SER A 837 8.48 36.40 11.76
N LEU A 838 8.86 36.67 10.51
CA LEU A 838 9.22 35.60 9.56
C LEU A 838 10.47 34.85 10.02
N LEU A 839 10.45 33.53 9.91
CA LEU A 839 11.61 32.69 10.15
C LEU A 839 12.74 33.01 9.15
N PRO A 840 14.02 33.03 9.58
CA PRO A 840 15.15 33.32 8.71
C PRO A 840 15.23 32.40 7.48
N GLU A 841 14.84 31.14 7.63
CA GLU A 841 14.82 30.16 6.54
C GLU A 841 13.81 30.56 5.45
N THR A 842 12.59 30.92 5.84
CA THR A 842 11.52 31.36 4.93
C THR A 842 11.88 32.67 4.24
N LEU A 843 12.47 33.63 4.96
CA LEU A 843 12.95 34.87 4.37
C LEU A 843 14.03 34.64 3.31
N THR A 844 14.97 33.73 3.59
CA THR A 844 16.03 33.37 2.64
C THR A 844 15.44 32.76 1.37
N GLU A 845 14.45 31.89 1.51
CA GLU A 845 13.75 31.28 0.37
C GLU A 845 12.95 32.32 -0.44
N LEU A 846 12.30 33.28 0.22
CA LEU A 846 11.58 34.37 -0.45
C LEU A 846 12.50 35.27 -1.26
N VAL A 847 13.69 35.60 -0.74
CA VAL A 847 14.69 36.38 -1.47
C VAL A 847 15.19 35.62 -2.69
N ASP A 848 15.51 34.32 -2.55
CA ASP A 848 15.89 33.45 -3.68
C ASP A 848 14.77 33.36 -4.72
N THR A 849 13.53 33.17 -4.27
CA THR A 849 12.33 33.13 -5.10
C THR A 849 12.14 34.41 -5.89
N CYS A 850 12.23 35.58 -5.24
CA CYS A 850 12.14 36.88 -5.89
C CYS A 850 13.24 37.04 -6.96
N ALA A 851 14.48 36.67 -6.65
CA ALA A 851 15.60 36.73 -7.58
C ALA A 851 15.38 35.82 -8.81
N ARG A 852 14.91 34.59 -8.61
CA ARG A 852 14.57 33.65 -9.69
C ARG A 852 13.42 34.18 -10.56
N GLY A 853 12.36 34.67 -9.95
CA GLY A 853 11.22 35.23 -10.69
C GLY A 853 11.61 36.44 -11.54
N CYS A 854 12.42 37.35 -10.99
CA CYS A 854 13.00 38.47 -11.76
C CYS A 854 13.88 38.00 -12.92
N TRP A 855 14.62 36.90 -12.75
CA TRP A 855 15.43 36.30 -13.82
C TRP A 855 14.56 35.72 -14.94
N CYS A 856 13.50 34.98 -14.60
CA CYS A 856 12.53 34.44 -15.56
C CYS A 856 11.87 35.54 -16.40
N LEU A 857 11.50 36.66 -15.77
CA LEU A 857 10.94 37.84 -16.46
C LEU A 857 11.95 38.53 -17.40
N ARG A 858 13.26 38.35 -17.18
CA ARG A 858 14.32 38.96 -18.01
C ARG A 858 14.61 38.16 -19.28
N ALA A 859 14.65 36.83 -19.20
CA ALA A 859 15.11 35.95 -20.28
C ALA A 859 14.26 36.07 -21.58
N SER A 860 12.99 36.44 -21.47
CA SER A 860 12.03 36.61 -22.57
C SER A 860 12.08 37.98 -23.26
N THR A 861 12.57 39.03 -22.60
CA THR A 861 12.77 40.35 -23.24
C THR A 861 13.98 40.39 -24.16
N CYS A 862 14.91 39.43 -24.01
CA CYS A 862 16.17 39.42 -24.74
C CYS A 862 16.10 38.69 -26.09
N SER A 863 15.03 37.92 -26.35
CA SER A 863 14.85 37.18 -27.61
C SER A 863 14.27 38.02 -28.76
N ASP A 864 13.62 39.16 -28.49
CA ASP A 864 12.90 39.93 -29.53
C ASP A 864 13.30 41.41 -29.69
N VAL A 865 14.26 41.95 -28.92
CA VAL A 865 14.65 43.36 -29.05
C VAL A 865 16.17 43.55 -29.03
N GLY A 866 16.70 44.09 -30.12
CA GLY A 866 18.08 44.56 -30.18
C GLY A 866 18.38 45.59 -29.08
N VAL A 867 19.24 45.20 -28.14
CA VAL A 867 20.30 45.96 -27.43
C VAL A 867 19.98 47.32 -26.79
N HIS A 868 18.75 47.85 -26.77
CA HIS A 868 18.51 49.21 -26.22
C HIS A 868 17.59 49.37 -25.00
N ASN A 869 16.91 48.33 -24.51
CA ASN A 869 16.03 48.46 -23.31
C ASN A 869 16.36 47.53 -22.12
N GLY A 870 17.51 46.84 -22.11
CA GLY A 870 17.93 45.96 -21.01
C GLY A 870 18.24 46.63 -19.65
N ASN A 871 17.99 47.93 -19.49
CA ASN A 871 18.43 48.70 -18.32
C ASN A 871 17.43 48.74 -17.15
N ASN A 872 16.14 48.41 -17.34
CA ASN A 872 15.16 48.59 -16.25
C ASN A 872 15.16 47.46 -15.20
N VAL A 873 15.44 46.20 -15.60
CA VAL A 873 15.45 45.07 -14.65
C VAL A 873 16.78 44.97 -13.90
N VAL A 874 17.89 45.40 -14.53
CA VAL A 874 19.22 45.46 -13.87
C VAL A 874 19.28 46.61 -12.85
N ASN A 875 18.54 47.70 -13.08
CA ASN A 875 18.50 48.83 -12.15
C ASN A 875 17.78 48.53 -10.83
N LEU A 876 16.89 47.53 -10.77
CA LEU A 876 16.24 47.12 -9.51
C LEU A 876 17.24 46.51 -8.50
N PHE A 877 18.28 45.82 -8.96
CA PHE A 877 19.37 45.35 -8.08
C PHE A 877 20.40 46.43 -7.73
N TYR A 878 20.52 47.49 -8.55
CA TYR A 878 21.45 48.60 -8.31
C TYR A 878 20.83 49.76 -7.50
N GLN A 879 19.50 49.85 -7.40
CA GLN A 879 18.81 50.83 -6.55
C GLN A 879 18.64 50.38 -5.08
N VAL A 880 19.04 49.16 -4.73
CA VAL A 880 19.06 48.63 -3.36
C VAL A 880 20.47 48.81 -2.72
N ARG A 881 21.12 49.95 -2.99
CA ARG A 881 22.37 50.33 -2.32
C ARG A 881 22.24 51.66 -1.59
#